data_AF-A0A428W3T4-F1
#
_entry.id   AF-A0A428W3T4-F1
#
_cell.length_a   1.000
_cell.length_b   1.000
_cell.length_c   1.000
_cell.angle_alpha   90.00
_cell.angle_beta   90.00
_cell.angle_gamma   90.00
#
_symmetry.space_group_name_H-M   'P 1'
#
loop_
_entity.id
_entity.type
_entity.pdbx_description
1 polymer ?
#
loop_
_entity_poly.entity_id
_entity_poly.type
_entity_poly.pdbx_seq_one_letter_code
_entity_poly.pdbx_strand_id
1 'polypeptide(L)'
;MDDTQERPPPVQIPAPVDAFVGREAALDLLDRTWRRRADRPPVVVLSGIGGVGKTTVAVRWLSDHRDRFPGGLLYTPLTEPGGDPVSTSEVLFGFLVTIGVPADTIPPQPGQRSAMFRAAVEGRFVGILLDDAVSAGQVRALLPATASAMVVVTTRRQLTGLAMDGAELLDLAPLTPEDARRLLGEVAGHERIAAEPDAAGAIVEICGGLPLALGIIGARLRARPLRSVAREANTYARHLGAGTGAPDDVREVQAVFDTSYAELPESAARVYRTCGLHPGPDVSVDALADVLGEPAAQVEDAVDTLVSVNLLVDAAGDRVAQHDLLRRDARLRAERELEPADQLTVVRGFTRWYLARAQAADDLIHPQRPRFGVTPPGGNRQAFPDRAAAVAWWRRDRRSIRAVVDEAARRHWDEELWRFCEASWGFFLHHRDYEPWLAMHTAGVAAAQRCDVPLVEARLRSQLGFAYAKLHRFDDAVAENRIALHLGEQQAHGPTRATALSQLGRAARGQGDLPAALGYYQQAARLQEDLGIPRGVALCRRRCGEVLAELGRDEEAITELAAAAKAMAELGDAVQHARAATAAATLRSRQGRHDEARRGLVDALRVVRDLDSPYYTAEVLSALGQAEREAGHEEDGRRHRAEARELYLRLGDPRADEIAAADGPGAAAGEHGDRDLGSGSR
;
A
#
# COMPACT_ATOMS: atom_id res chain seq x y z
N MET A 1 26.96 60.76 35.77
CA MET A 1 25.49 60.62 35.78
C MET A 1 25.17 59.71 34.63
N ASP A 2 25.22 58.41 34.93
CA ASP A 2 25.02 57.31 33.98
C ASP A 2 23.63 56.76 34.32
N ASP A 3 22.65 57.18 33.52
CA ASP A 3 21.26 56.73 33.64
C ASP A 3 20.95 55.98 32.33
N THR A 4 21.67 54.88 32.12
CA THR A 4 21.28 53.87 31.13
C THR A 4 20.04 53.17 31.68
N GLN A 5 18.87 53.79 31.48
CA GLN A 5 17.59 53.09 31.61
C GLN A 5 17.65 51.86 30.71
N GLU A 6 17.88 50.68 31.30
CA GLU A 6 17.76 49.40 30.63
C GLU A 6 16.36 49.32 30.03
N ARG A 7 16.27 49.51 28.71
CA ARG A 7 15.01 49.34 27.99
C ARG A 7 14.55 47.90 28.20
N PRO A 8 13.28 47.66 28.55
CA PRO A 8 12.77 46.32 28.73
C PRO A 8 12.96 45.52 27.43
N PRO A 9 13.30 44.23 27.52
CA PRO A 9 13.61 43.43 26.35
C PRO A 9 12.40 43.34 25.42
N PRO A 10 12.60 43.47 24.09
CA PRO A 10 11.51 43.50 23.14
C PRO A 10 10.79 42.15 23.11
N VAL A 11 9.46 42.17 23.07
CA VAL A 11 8.63 40.98 22.86
C VAL A 11 7.62 41.28 21.77
N GLN A 12 7.92 40.80 20.56
CA GLN A 12 7.13 41.01 19.35
C GLN A 12 6.28 39.81 18.97
N ILE A 13 6.51 38.64 19.56
CA ILE A 13 5.73 37.44 19.25
C ILE A 13 4.26 37.61 19.71
N PRO A 14 3.29 37.11 18.93
CA PRO A 14 1.88 37.09 19.33
C PRO A 14 1.63 36.27 20.60
N ALA A 15 0.47 36.48 21.23
CA ALA A 15 0.04 35.63 22.34
C ALA A 15 -0.20 34.19 21.86
N PRO A 16 0.19 33.17 22.64
CA PRO A 16 -0.10 31.78 22.31
C PRO A 16 -1.61 31.53 22.37
N VAL A 17 -2.10 30.61 21.54
CA VAL A 17 -3.49 30.14 21.60
C VAL A 17 -3.69 29.21 22.79
N ASP A 18 -4.86 29.28 23.43
CA ASP A 18 -5.19 28.45 24.59
C ASP A 18 -5.35 26.96 24.22
N ALA A 19 -6.00 26.69 23.09
CA ALA A 19 -6.24 25.33 22.61
C ALA A 19 -5.04 24.82 21.79
N PHE A 20 -4.23 23.94 22.39
CA PHE A 20 -3.02 23.38 21.77
C PHE A 20 -2.87 21.89 22.07
N VAL A 21 -2.74 21.06 21.04
CA VAL A 21 -2.88 19.60 21.14
C VAL A 21 -1.97 18.89 20.12
N GLY A 22 -1.34 17.77 20.52
CA GLY A 22 -0.73 16.79 19.61
C GLY A 22 0.54 17.26 18.89
N ARG A 23 1.37 18.06 19.57
CA ARG A 23 2.60 18.69 19.02
C ARG A 23 3.84 18.43 19.84
N GLU A 24 3.82 17.42 20.70
CA GLU A 24 4.88 17.05 21.63
C GLU A 24 6.20 16.78 20.90
N ALA A 25 6.17 16.05 19.78
CA ALA A 25 7.37 15.77 18.98
C ALA A 25 8.05 17.02 18.42
N ALA A 26 7.27 18.04 18.04
CA ALA A 26 7.79 19.30 17.52
C ALA A 26 8.39 20.16 18.63
N LEU A 27 7.73 20.21 19.80
CA LEU A 27 8.27 20.85 20.99
C LEU A 27 9.57 20.19 21.46
N ASP A 28 9.60 18.85 21.48
CA ASP A 28 10.79 18.07 21.86
C ASP A 28 11.95 18.29 20.88
N LEU A 29 11.68 18.48 19.59
CA LEU A 29 12.71 18.85 18.62
C LEU A 29 13.32 20.20 19.00
N LEU A 30 12.49 21.25 19.10
CA LEU A 30 12.94 22.60 19.47
C LEU A 30 13.76 22.59 20.78
N ASP A 31 13.32 21.82 21.77
CA ASP A 31 14.02 21.67 23.04
C ASP A 31 15.37 20.97 22.91
N ARG A 32 15.46 19.91 22.09
CA ARG A 32 16.72 19.20 21.82
C ARG A 32 17.70 20.06 21.02
N THR A 33 17.23 20.76 19.99
CA THR A 33 18.07 21.65 19.17
C THR A 33 18.63 22.78 20.05
N TRP A 34 17.80 23.38 20.91
CA TRP A 34 18.25 24.39 21.86
C TRP A 34 19.31 23.86 22.83
N ARG A 35 19.13 22.64 23.37
CA ARG A 35 20.11 22.05 24.32
C ARG A 35 21.44 21.67 23.67
N ARG A 36 21.43 21.30 22.38
CA ARG A 36 22.62 20.88 21.62
C ARG A 36 23.38 22.05 20.98
N ARG A 37 22.93 23.29 21.16
CA ARG A 37 23.59 24.48 20.62
C ARG A 37 25.08 24.52 21.01
N ALA A 38 25.94 24.70 20.01
CA ALA A 38 27.39 24.76 20.17
C ALA A 38 27.90 26.14 19.72
N ASP A 39 28.68 26.25 18.65
CA ASP A 39 29.21 27.53 18.13
C ASP A 39 28.32 28.18 17.06
N ARG A 40 27.20 27.55 16.70
CA ARG A 40 26.26 28.02 15.66
C ARG A 40 24.86 28.25 16.25
N PRO A 41 24.06 29.16 15.67
CA PRO A 41 22.68 29.35 16.09
C PRO A 41 21.89 28.04 15.87
N PRO A 42 21.16 27.54 16.88
CA PRO A 42 20.16 26.51 16.64
C PRO A 42 19.05 27.08 15.73
N VAL A 43 18.93 26.49 14.53
CA VAL A 43 17.90 26.83 13.55
C VAL A 43 16.95 25.64 13.40
N VAL A 44 15.65 25.87 13.59
CA VAL A 44 14.61 24.85 13.34
C VAL A 44 13.65 25.37 12.29
N VAL A 45 13.43 24.57 11.25
CA VAL A 45 12.48 24.89 10.17
C VAL A 45 11.27 23.99 10.31
N LEU A 46 10.14 24.60 10.64
CA LEU A 46 8.83 23.94 10.65
C LEU A 46 8.20 24.13 9.26
N SER A 47 8.13 23.05 8.48
CA SER A 47 7.43 23.00 7.19
C SER A 47 6.06 22.34 7.32
N GLY A 48 5.27 22.39 6.25
CA GLY A 48 3.97 21.73 6.16
C GLY A 48 2.91 22.62 5.51
N ILE A 49 1.74 22.05 5.26
CA ILE A 49 0.64 22.76 4.61
C ILE A 49 0.13 23.98 5.40
N GLY A 50 -0.56 24.89 4.71
CA GLY A 50 -1.24 26.01 5.35
C GLY A 50 -2.18 25.53 6.46
N GLY A 51 -2.29 26.30 7.56
CA GLY A 51 -3.22 25.98 8.65
C GLY A 51 -2.85 24.78 9.54
N VAL A 52 -1.71 24.10 9.28
CA VAL A 52 -1.26 22.96 10.10
C VAL A 52 -0.75 23.35 11.50
N GLY A 53 -0.54 24.64 11.76
CA GLY A 53 -0.16 25.15 13.08
C GLY A 53 1.34 25.39 13.30
N LYS A 54 2.14 25.55 12.22
CA LYS A 54 3.59 25.85 12.30
C LYS A 54 3.89 27.06 13.19
N THR A 55 3.24 28.20 12.89
CA THR A 55 3.37 29.45 13.66
C THR A 55 2.91 29.26 15.10
N THR A 56 1.83 28.51 15.31
CA THR A 56 1.31 28.21 16.64
C THR A 56 2.33 27.43 17.49
N VAL A 57 2.98 26.40 16.93
CA VAL A 57 4.03 25.64 17.62
C VAL A 57 5.21 26.55 17.96
N ALA A 58 5.66 27.36 17.01
CA ALA A 58 6.78 28.27 17.21
C ALA A 58 6.50 29.32 18.30
N VAL A 59 5.34 29.99 18.24
CA VAL A 59 4.90 30.97 19.22
C VAL A 59 4.74 30.33 20.59
N ARG A 60 4.15 29.13 20.67
CA ARG A 60 3.97 28.40 21.94
C ARG A 60 5.32 28.10 22.60
N TRP A 61 6.25 27.50 21.87
CA TRP A 61 7.55 27.14 22.42
C TRP A 61 8.36 28.36 22.85
N LEU A 62 8.38 29.44 22.04
CA LEU A 62 9.09 30.68 22.39
C LEU A 62 8.47 31.39 23.59
N SER A 63 7.14 31.35 23.73
CA SER A 63 6.42 31.93 24.86
C SER A 63 6.69 31.16 26.16
N ASP A 64 6.60 29.82 26.11
CA ASP A 64 6.80 28.93 27.27
C ASP A 64 8.25 28.98 27.79
N HIS A 65 9.20 29.40 26.94
CA HIS A 65 10.64 29.48 27.24
C HIS A 65 11.19 30.91 27.23
N ARG A 66 10.33 31.91 27.50
CA ARG A 66 10.72 33.32 27.53
C ARG A 66 11.87 33.62 28.49
N ASP A 67 11.98 32.86 29.58
CA ASP A 67 13.07 32.91 30.55
C ASP A 67 14.45 32.62 29.94
N ARG A 68 14.49 31.83 28.86
CA ARG A 68 15.73 31.50 28.14
C ARG A 68 16.21 32.63 27.22
N PHE A 69 15.40 33.66 26.99
CA PHE A 69 15.67 34.75 26.04
C PHE A 69 15.57 36.14 26.68
N PRO A 70 16.41 36.47 27.70
CA PRO A 70 16.41 37.77 28.35
C PRO A 70 16.72 38.95 27.41
N GLY A 71 17.35 38.70 26.26
CA GLY A 71 17.59 39.70 25.22
C GLY A 71 16.38 40.03 24.36
N GLY A 72 15.28 39.28 24.50
CA GLY A 72 14.01 39.53 23.82
C GLY A 72 13.62 38.47 22.79
N LEU A 73 12.38 38.59 22.32
CA LEU A 73 11.74 37.75 21.31
C LEU A 73 11.36 38.61 20.11
N LEU A 74 12.03 38.36 18.98
CA LEU A 74 11.82 39.06 17.72
C LEU A 74 10.90 38.25 16.82
N TYR A 75 10.02 38.93 16.10
CA TYR A 75 9.03 38.32 15.21
C TYR A 75 8.92 39.15 13.94
N THR A 76 8.87 38.47 12.80
CA THR A 76 8.49 39.08 11.53
C THR A 76 7.79 38.07 10.64
N PRO A 77 6.66 38.45 10.00
CA PRO A 77 6.23 37.77 8.79
C PRO A 77 7.23 38.08 7.66
N LEU A 78 7.49 37.08 6.81
CA LEU A 78 8.39 37.15 5.66
C LEU A 78 7.66 37.21 4.32
N THR A 79 6.33 37.23 4.37
CA THR A 79 5.44 37.36 3.22
C THR A 79 4.37 38.39 3.54
N GLU A 80 4.07 39.28 2.60
CA GLU A 80 3.00 40.28 2.74
C GLU A 80 1.60 39.64 2.60
N PRO A 81 0.51 40.32 3.02
CA PRO A 81 -0.87 39.85 2.86
C PRO A 81 -1.33 39.58 1.39
N GLY A 82 -0.46 39.70 0.39
CA GLY A 82 -0.67 39.35 -1.01
C GLY A 82 0.25 38.25 -1.56
N GLY A 83 1.17 37.69 -0.75
CA GLY A 83 2.10 36.63 -1.18
C GLY A 83 3.49 37.12 -1.59
N ASP A 84 3.71 38.43 -1.68
CA ASP A 84 5.01 38.99 -2.05
C ASP A 84 6.06 38.84 -0.93
N PRO A 85 7.30 38.45 -1.24
CA PRO A 85 8.35 38.30 -0.23
C PRO A 85 8.76 39.64 0.38
N VAL A 86 8.83 39.70 1.72
CA VAL A 86 9.28 40.90 2.43
C VAL A 86 10.79 41.09 2.27
N SER A 87 11.20 42.36 2.09
CA SER A 87 12.60 42.77 1.99
C SER A 87 13.37 42.47 3.28
N THR A 88 14.38 41.60 3.20
CA THR A 88 15.22 41.24 4.36
C THR A 88 15.99 42.44 4.92
N SER A 89 16.31 43.43 4.09
CA SER A 89 16.96 44.67 4.52
C SER A 89 16.06 45.52 5.40
N GLU A 90 14.75 45.53 5.14
CA GLU A 90 13.75 46.25 5.94
C GLU A 90 13.50 45.53 7.27
N VAL A 91 13.41 44.20 7.24
CA VAL A 91 13.34 43.36 8.45
C VAL A 91 14.53 43.62 9.36
N LEU A 92 15.77 43.60 8.83
CA LEU A 92 16.98 43.86 9.63
C LEU A 92 16.98 45.26 10.23
N PHE A 93 16.52 46.26 9.49
CA PHE A 93 16.35 47.62 10.02
C PHE A 93 15.37 47.62 11.20
N GLY A 94 14.21 46.96 11.06
CA GLY A 94 13.23 46.82 12.13
C GLY A 94 13.78 46.11 13.37
N PHE A 95 14.50 45.00 13.20
CA PHE A 95 15.13 44.27 14.30
C PHE A 95 16.20 45.11 15.02
N LEU A 96 17.07 45.81 14.27
CA LEU A 96 18.10 46.68 14.85
C LEU A 96 17.48 47.81 15.69
N VAL A 97 16.46 48.49 15.16
CA VAL A 97 15.72 49.53 15.91
C VAL A 97 15.09 48.93 17.17
N THR A 98 14.48 47.75 17.07
CA THR A 98 13.81 47.05 18.17
C THR A 98 14.78 46.69 19.31
N ILE A 99 16.01 46.29 18.97
CA ILE A 99 17.07 45.93 19.94
C ILE A 99 17.76 47.18 20.54
N GLY A 100 17.38 48.37 20.08
CA GLY A 100 17.80 49.67 20.63
C GLY A 100 18.89 50.39 19.84
N VAL A 101 19.20 49.95 18.61
CA VAL A 101 20.15 50.66 17.74
C VAL A 101 19.49 51.93 17.19
N PRO A 102 20.10 53.13 17.36
CA PRO A 102 19.55 54.37 16.83
C PRO A 102 19.40 54.33 15.31
N ALA A 103 18.22 54.70 14.80
CA ALA A 103 17.86 54.55 13.38
C ALA A 103 18.79 55.30 12.41
N ASP A 104 19.34 56.43 12.85
CA ASP A 104 20.30 57.28 12.13
C ASP A 104 21.70 56.64 12.00
N THR A 105 22.02 55.66 12.85
CA THR A 105 23.28 54.91 12.81
C THR A 105 23.21 53.64 11.95
N ILE A 106 22.02 53.24 11.50
CA ILE A 106 21.82 52.01 10.74
C ILE A 106 22.17 52.25 9.26
N PRO A 107 23.16 51.53 8.69
CA PRO A 107 23.60 51.74 7.32
C PRO A 107 22.50 51.37 6.30
N PRO A 108 22.44 52.02 5.13
CA PRO A 108 21.43 51.71 4.11
C PRO A 108 21.71 50.42 3.33
N GLN A 109 22.96 49.94 3.29
CA GLN A 109 23.34 48.76 2.51
C GLN A 109 22.94 47.45 3.23
N PRO A 110 22.26 46.50 2.54
CA PRO A 110 21.78 45.25 3.16
C PRO A 110 22.87 44.44 3.86
N GLY A 111 24.03 44.25 3.22
CA GLY A 111 25.14 43.47 3.80
C GLY A 111 25.72 44.09 5.07
N GLN A 112 25.73 45.43 5.16
CA GLN A 112 26.18 46.13 6.36
C GLN A 112 25.15 46.01 7.49
N ARG A 113 23.83 46.02 7.17
CA ARG A 113 22.77 45.74 8.15
C ARG A 113 22.87 44.32 8.71
N SER A 114 23.12 43.31 7.87
CA SER A 114 23.32 41.93 8.35
C SER A 114 24.53 41.81 9.28
N ALA A 115 25.65 42.46 8.93
CA ALA A 115 26.84 42.49 9.79
C ALA A 115 26.58 43.19 11.12
N MET A 116 25.88 44.34 11.09
CA MET A 116 25.50 45.08 12.28
C MET A 116 24.53 44.30 13.16
N PHE A 117 23.56 43.60 12.57
CA PHE A 117 22.63 42.75 13.30
C PHE A 117 23.35 41.64 14.05
N ARG A 118 24.28 40.93 13.38
CA ARG A 118 25.13 39.91 14.02
C ARG A 118 25.91 40.48 15.21
N ALA A 119 26.51 41.67 15.05
CA ALA A 119 27.22 42.33 16.14
C ALA A 119 26.30 42.76 17.29
N ALA A 120 25.08 43.21 17.00
CA ALA A 120 24.12 43.69 17.99
C ALA A 120 23.53 42.58 18.86
N VAL A 121 23.41 41.36 18.33
CA VAL A 121 22.89 40.19 19.07
C VAL A 121 23.98 39.32 19.69
N GLU A 122 25.25 39.63 19.44
CA GLU A 122 26.38 38.90 20.02
C GLU A 122 26.34 38.94 21.55
N GLY A 123 26.45 37.77 22.19
CA GLY A 123 26.36 37.63 23.65
C GLY A 123 24.96 37.88 24.24
N ARG A 124 23.94 38.18 23.43
CA ARG A 124 22.55 38.34 23.89
C ARG A 124 21.75 37.07 23.61
N PHE A 125 20.99 36.64 24.60
CA PHE A 125 20.09 35.50 24.45
C PHE A 125 18.76 35.95 23.84
N VAL A 126 18.56 35.68 22.55
CA VAL A 126 17.40 36.16 21.79
C VAL A 126 16.67 35.02 21.09
N GLY A 127 15.34 35.07 21.06
CA GLY A 127 14.53 34.18 20.24
C GLY A 127 14.04 34.91 19.00
N ILE A 128 14.12 34.28 17.83
CA ILE A 128 13.73 34.87 16.55
C ILE A 128 12.75 33.94 15.85
N LEU A 129 11.56 34.46 15.56
CA LEU A 129 10.56 33.79 14.72
C LEU A 129 10.49 34.45 13.35
N LEU A 130 10.87 33.68 12.32
CA LEU A 130 10.78 34.05 10.92
C LEU A 130 9.59 33.32 10.29
N ASP A 131 8.47 34.03 10.11
CA ASP A 131 7.18 33.41 9.80
C ASP A 131 6.86 33.47 8.31
N ASP A 132 6.44 32.35 7.72
CA ASP A 132 6.07 32.17 6.31
C ASP A 132 7.22 32.44 5.30
N ALA A 133 8.41 31.91 5.56
CA ALA A 133 9.58 32.05 4.70
C ALA A 133 9.39 31.39 3.32
N VAL A 134 9.79 32.08 2.25
CA VAL A 134 9.64 31.59 0.86
C VAL A 134 10.92 31.04 0.25
N SER A 135 12.10 31.36 0.80
CA SER A 135 13.39 30.86 0.29
C SER A 135 14.46 30.74 1.37
N ALA A 136 15.42 29.82 1.17
CA ALA A 136 16.58 29.69 2.04
C ALA A 136 17.47 30.95 2.05
N GLY A 137 17.56 31.65 0.91
CA GLY A 137 18.32 32.91 0.81
C GLY A 137 17.75 34.02 1.70
N GLN A 138 16.41 34.11 1.78
CA GLN A 138 15.72 35.07 2.66
C GLN A 138 16.07 34.84 4.12
N VAL A 139 16.03 33.57 4.56
CA VAL A 139 16.38 33.17 5.93
C VAL A 139 17.84 33.44 6.23
N ARG A 140 18.78 33.04 5.34
CA ARG A 140 20.23 33.24 5.54
C ARG A 140 20.62 34.68 5.77
N ALA A 141 19.96 35.62 5.10
CA ALA A 141 20.23 37.05 5.27
C ALA A 141 19.90 37.57 6.69
N LEU A 142 19.01 36.85 7.40
CA LEU A 142 18.49 37.17 8.73
C LEU A 142 19.11 36.32 9.84
N LEU A 143 19.94 35.31 9.50
CA LEU A 143 20.52 34.43 10.50
C LEU A 143 21.54 35.19 11.37
N PRO A 144 21.45 35.07 12.71
CA PRO A 144 22.51 35.51 13.60
C PRO A 144 23.74 34.60 13.44
N ALA A 145 24.90 35.04 13.90
CA ALA A 145 26.12 34.22 13.90
C ALA A 145 26.57 33.86 15.32
N THR A 146 25.60 33.62 16.20
CA THR A 146 25.86 33.33 17.61
C THR A 146 24.97 32.21 18.11
N ALA A 147 25.51 31.40 19.03
CA ALA A 147 24.79 30.30 19.65
C ALA A 147 23.81 30.75 20.75
N SER A 148 23.86 32.02 21.16
CA SER A 148 22.90 32.58 22.11
C SER A 148 21.55 32.90 21.47
N ALA A 149 21.40 32.74 20.15
CA ALA A 149 20.16 33.02 19.44
C ALA A 149 19.45 31.73 18.97
N MET A 150 18.16 31.57 19.27
CA MET A 150 17.32 30.52 18.69
C MET A 150 16.55 31.08 17.50
N VAL A 151 16.65 30.43 16.35
CA VAL A 151 15.88 30.81 15.15
C VAL A 151 14.86 29.71 14.85
N VAL A 152 13.58 30.07 14.88
CA VAL A 152 12.49 29.21 14.41
C VAL A 152 11.93 29.80 13.13
N VAL A 153 11.95 29.00 12.07
CA VAL A 153 11.45 29.38 10.75
C VAL A 153 10.17 28.59 10.50
N THR A 154 9.11 29.26 10.08
CA THR A 154 7.93 28.57 9.53
C THR A 154 7.90 28.77 8.03
N THR A 155 7.48 27.75 7.29
CA THR A 155 7.40 27.83 5.83
C THR A 155 6.32 26.88 5.30
N ARG A 156 5.73 27.22 4.16
CA ARG A 156 4.88 26.29 3.39
C ARG A 156 5.67 25.44 2.41
N ARG A 157 6.97 25.71 2.25
CA ARG A 157 7.84 25.07 1.26
C ARG A 157 8.89 24.19 1.94
N GLN A 158 9.41 23.21 1.20
CA GLN A 158 10.53 22.38 1.64
C GLN A 158 11.85 23.16 1.45
N LEU A 159 12.26 23.97 2.44
CA LEU A 159 13.49 24.78 2.39
C LEU A 159 14.76 23.94 2.68
N THR A 160 14.94 22.83 1.97
CA THR A 160 16.00 21.82 2.20
C THR A 160 17.41 22.41 2.16
N GLY A 161 17.61 23.48 1.39
CA GLY A 161 18.89 24.21 1.35
C GLY A 161 19.37 24.71 2.71
N LEU A 162 18.49 24.96 3.68
CA LEU A 162 18.86 25.39 5.04
C LEU A 162 19.51 24.28 5.87
N ALA A 163 19.40 23.01 5.47
CA ALA A 163 20.13 21.92 6.13
C ALA A 163 21.65 22.13 6.05
N MET A 164 22.14 22.74 4.97
CA MET A 164 23.57 23.09 4.81
C MET A 164 24.03 24.15 5.81
N ASP A 165 23.10 24.96 6.31
CA ASP A 165 23.32 25.98 7.34
C ASP A 165 23.20 25.39 8.77
N GLY A 166 22.98 24.08 8.89
CA GLY A 166 22.81 23.37 10.16
C GLY A 166 21.39 23.39 10.71
N ALA A 167 20.39 23.73 9.89
CA ALA A 167 19.01 23.74 10.33
C ALA A 167 18.44 22.32 10.48
N GLU A 168 17.74 22.08 11.58
CA GLU A 168 16.92 20.88 11.76
C GLU A 168 15.55 21.10 11.09
N LEU A 169 15.24 20.29 10.09
CA LEU A 169 14.00 20.39 9.31
C LEU A 169 12.94 19.43 9.88
N LEU A 170 11.74 19.94 10.13
CA LEU A 170 10.60 19.16 10.59
C LEU A 170 9.36 19.47 9.76
N ASP A 171 8.86 18.46 9.08
CA ASP A 171 7.57 18.55 8.39
C ASP A 171 6.42 18.24 9.36
N LEU A 172 5.56 19.25 9.58
CA LEU A 172 4.42 19.10 10.46
C LEU A 172 3.24 18.49 9.71
N ALA A 173 2.92 17.26 10.07
CA ALA A 173 1.72 16.58 9.62
C ALA A 173 0.43 17.20 10.24
N PRO A 174 -0.73 17.04 9.58
CA PRO A 174 -2.04 17.24 10.22
C PRO A 174 -2.19 16.43 11.51
N LEU A 175 -3.09 16.87 12.40
CA LEU A 175 -3.35 16.16 13.65
C LEU A 175 -3.93 14.77 13.38
N THR A 176 -3.60 13.82 14.26
CA THR A 176 -4.24 12.51 14.27
C THR A 176 -5.75 12.65 14.49
N PRO A 177 -6.59 11.70 14.06
CA PRO A 177 -8.03 11.78 14.31
C PRO A 177 -8.41 11.91 15.79
N GLU A 178 -7.58 11.37 16.68
CA GLU A 178 -7.72 11.49 18.13
C GLU A 178 -7.38 12.92 18.61
N ASP A 179 -6.22 13.44 18.21
CA ASP A 179 -5.80 14.80 18.55
C ASP A 179 -6.69 15.88 17.95
N ALA A 180 -7.16 15.68 16.73
CA ALA A 180 -8.11 16.56 16.06
C ALA A 180 -9.44 16.65 16.82
N ARG A 181 -9.94 15.51 17.32
CA ARG A 181 -11.15 15.45 18.15
C ARG A 181 -10.94 16.11 19.50
N ARG A 182 -9.76 15.90 20.12
CA ARG A 182 -9.37 16.54 21.38
C ARG A 182 -9.29 18.05 21.22
N LEU A 183 -8.65 18.56 20.16
CA LEU A 183 -8.61 19.99 19.84
C LEU A 183 -10.01 20.56 19.60
N LEU A 184 -10.86 19.86 18.87
CA LEU A 184 -12.25 20.27 18.67
C LEU A 184 -13.02 20.33 20.00
N GLY A 185 -12.75 19.40 20.93
CA GLY A 185 -13.27 19.39 22.29
C GLY A 185 -12.81 20.58 23.14
N GLU A 186 -11.51 20.93 23.08
CA GLU A 186 -10.96 22.11 23.75
C GLU A 186 -11.65 23.41 23.30
N VAL A 187 -11.95 23.53 22.01
CA VAL A 187 -12.55 24.76 21.46
C VAL A 187 -14.08 24.78 21.60
N ALA A 188 -14.78 23.67 21.34
CA ALA A 188 -16.25 23.61 21.29
C ALA A 188 -16.92 23.09 22.57
N GLY A 189 -16.15 22.50 23.49
CA GLY A 189 -16.60 21.83 24.71
C GLY A 189 -16.56 20.30 24.61
N HIS A 190 -15.80 19.67 25.51
CA HIS A 190 -15.56 18.22 25.53
C HIS A 190 -16.85 17.39 25.62
N GLU A 191 -17.78 17.76 26.50
CA GLU A 191 -19.04 17.02 26.69
C GLU A 191 -19.87 16.93 25.40
N ARG A 192 -19.89 18.01 24.61
CA ARG A 192 -20.67 18.08 23.37
C ARG A 192 -20.06 17.23 22.26
N ILE A 193 -18.74 17.23 22.15
CA ILE A 193 -18.02 16.39 21.18
C ILE A 193 -18.13 14.91 21.57
N ALA A 194 -18.10 14.60 22.86
CA ALA A 194 -18.29 13.24 23.37
C ALA A 194 -19.72 12.73 23.18
N ALA A 195 -20.74 13.61 23.22
CA ALA A 195 -22.14 13.24 23.04
C ALA A 195 -22.51 12.86 21.59
N GLU A 196 -21.76 13.35 20.59
CA GLU A 196 -22.00 13.10 19.16
C GLU A 196 -20.70 12.61 18.44
N PRO A 197 -20.16 11.43 18.79
CA PRO A 197 -18.82 11.01 18.36
C PRO A 197 -18.70 10.77 16.85
N ASP A 198 -19.75 10.29 16.20
CA ASP A 198 -19.77 10.06 14.75
C ASP A 198 -19.79 11.39 13.98
N ALA A 199 -20.59 12.36 14.44
CA ALA A 199 -20.63 13.69 13.84
C ALA A 199 -19.32 14.46 14.05
N ALA A 200 -18.70 14.33 15.22
CA ALA A 200 -17.38 14.86 15.47
C ALA A 200 -16.32 14.22 14.55
N GLY A 201 -16.41 12.91 14.35
CA GLY A 201 -15.59 12.18 13.37
C GLY A 201 -15.73 12.75 11.96
N ALA A 202 -16.96 12.99 11.51
CA ALA A 202 -17.22 13.59 10.21
C ALA A 202 -16.62 15.02 10.08
N ILE A 203 -16.68 15.84 11.14
CA ILE A 203 -16.04 17.16 11.15
C ILE A 203 -14.51 17.04 11.05
N VAL A 204 -13.93 16.12 11.84
CA VAL A 204 -12.48 15.87 11.81
C VAL A 204 -12.03 15.42 10.42
N GLU A 205 -12.79 14.55 9.78
CA GLU A 205 -12.56 14.08 8.41
C GLU A 205 -12.69 15.23 7.40
N ILE A 206 -13.71 16.08 7.54
CA ILE A 206 -13.88 17.29 6.72
C ILE A 206 -12.70 18.25 6.84
N CYS A 207 -12.21 18.47 8.06
CA CYS A 207 -11.07 19.33 8.33
C CYS A 207 -9.72 18.67 8.04
N GLY A 208 -9.70 17.36 7.76
CA GLY A 208 -8.49 16.55 7.55
C GLY A 208 -7.40 16.75 8.60
N GLY A 209 -7.81 16.93 9.87
CA GLY A 209 -6.89 17.13 10.98
C GLY A 209 -6.18 18.51 11.04
N LEU A 210 -6.59 19.50 10.24
CA LEU A 210 -5.99 20.84 10.31
C LEU A 210 -6.43 21.63 11.54
N PRO A 211 -5.50 22.07 12.42
CA PRO A 211 -5.84 22.84 13.61
C PRO A 211 -6.61 24.14 13.33
N LEU A 212 -6.24 24.88 12.29
CA LEU A 212 -6.93 26.12 11.93
C LEU A 212 -8.39 25.89 11.55
N ALA A 213 -8.65 24.88 10.71
CA ALA A 213 -10.00 24.52 10.29
C ALA A 213 -10.84 24.04 11.48
N LEU A 214 -10.27 23.20 12.34
CA LEU A 214 -10.91 22.72 13.57
C LEU A 214 -11.21 23.87 14.54
N GLY A 215 -10.30 24.84 14.64
CA GLY A 215 -10.48 26.05 15.45
C GLY A 215 -11.66 26.89 14.98
N ILE A 216 -11.79 27.12 13.67
CA ILE A 216 -12.90 27.87 13.07
C ILE A 216 -14.25 27.17 13.33
N ILE A 217 -14.34 25.86 13.05
CA ILE A 217 -15.57 25.08 13.28
C ILE A 217 -15.89 25.01 14.78
N GLY A 218 -14.89 24.78 15.62
CA GLY A 218 -15.02 24.72 17.06
C GLY A 218 -15.54 26.03 17.64
N ALA A 219 -15.00 27.17 17.20
CA ALA A 219 -15.43 28.50 17.63
C ALA A 219 -16.90 28.77 17.25
N ARG A 220 -17.33 28.32 16.06
CA ARG A 220 -18.73 28.42 15.64
C ARG A 220 -19.66 27.55 16.46
N LEU A 221 -19.26 26.32 16.77
CA LEU A 221 -20.01 25.46 17.68
C LEU A 221 -20.15 26.14 19.04
N ARG A 222 -19.05 26.65 19.61
CA ARG A 222 -19.05 27.38 20.89
C ARG A 222 -19.98 28.60 20.86
N ALA A 223 -19.97 29.39 19.78
CA ALA A 223 -20.84 30.55 19.60
C ALA A 223 -22.32 30.18 19.38
N ARG A 224 -22.65 28.91 19.11
CA ARG A 224 -24.02 28.42 18.85
C ARG A 224 -24.34 27.20 19.72
N PRO A 225 -24.67 27.39 21.01
CA PRO A 225 -24.88 26.29 21.96
C PRO A 225 -26.03 25.35 21.58
N LEU A 226 -27.09 25.86 20.93
CA LEU A 226 -28.27 25.07 20.53
C LEU A 226 -28.09 24.28 19.22
N ARG A 227 -26.95 24.42 18.54
CA ARG A 227 -26.72 23.79 17.23
C ARG A 227 -26.06 22.43 17.45
N SER A 228 -26.63 21.32 17.00
CA SER A 228 -25.95 20.02 17.17
C SER A 228 -24.68 19.90 16.33
N VAL A 229 -23.76 19.04 16.74
CA VAL A 229 -22.53 18.73 16.00
C VAL A 229 -22.88 18.11 14.65
N ALA A 230 -23.86 17.20 14.63
CA ALA A 230 -24.37 16.58 13.39
C ALA A 230 -24.93 17.62 12.41
N ARG A 231 -25.62 18.65 12.89
CA ARG A 231 -26.14 19.72 12.01
C ARG A 231 -25.01 20.58 11.45
N GLU A 232 -23.94 20.81 12.20
CA GLU A 232 -22.76 21.52 11.69
C GLU A 232 -22.04 20.67 10.65
N ALA A 233 -21.76 19.40 10.94
CA ALA A 233 -21.15 18.45 9.99
C ALA A 233 -21.93 18.39 8.67
N ASN A 234 -23.24 18.26 8.74
CA ASN A 234 -24.13 18.25 7.56
C ASN A 234 -24.10 19.56 6.78
N THR A 235 -23.92 20.70 7.45
CA THR A 235 -23.79 22.00 6.77
C THR A 235 -22.53 22.04 5.92
N TYR A 236 -21.39 21.61 6.47
CA TYR A 236 -20.14 21.53 5.72
C TYR A 236 -20.19 20.47 4.61
N ALA A 237 -20.78 19.30 4.87
CA ALA A 237 -20.97 18.27 3.84
C ALA A 237 -21.78 18.79 2.65
N ARG A 238 -22.85 19.57 2.90
CA ARG A 238 -23.67 20.17 1.84
C ARG A 238 -22.95 21.28 1.08
N HIS A 239 -22.28 22.20 1.76
CA HIS A 239 -21.63 23.35 1.08
C HIS A 239 -20.32 22.97 0.39
N LEU A 240 -19.57 22.00 0.91
CA LEU A 240 -18.38 21.46 0.24
C LEU A 240 -18.75 20.64 -1.00
N GLY A 241 -19.92 20.01 -1.04
CA GLY A 241 -20.40 19.22 -2.19
C GLY A 241 -21.22 19.98 -3.24
N ALA A 242 -21.79 21.16 -2.93
CA ALA A 242 -22.78 21.83 -3.80
C ALA A 242 -22.28 23.06 -4.58
N GLY A 243 -20.99 23.42 -4.50
CA GLY A 243 -20.39 24.50 -5.31
C GLY A 243 -21.04 25.90 -5.18
N THR A 244 -21.97 26.10 -4.26
CA THR A 244 -22.81 27.31 -4.17
C THR A 244 -22.73 27.94 -2.78
N GLY A 245 -22.51 29.26 -2.76
CA GLY A 245 -22.78 30.18 -1.65
C GLY A 245 -22.38 29.68 -0.27
N ALA A 246 -21.11 29.38 -0.06
CA ALA A 246 -20.58 29.05 1.26
C ALA A 246 -20.56 30.32 2.13
N PRO A 247 -20.98 30.26 3.42
CA PRO A 247 -20.76 31.36 4.38
C PRO A 247 -19.27 31.75 4.44
N ASP A 248 -18.95 33.02 4.70
CA ASP A 248 -17.57 33.54 4.63
C ASP A 248 -16.54 32.68 5.38
N ASP A 249 -16.86 32.15 6.57
CA ASP A 249 -15.96 31.29 7.36
C ASP A 249 -15.72 29.87 6.78
N VAL A 250 -16.59 29.38 5.88
CA VAL A 250 -16.35 28.12 5.13
C VAL A 250 -15.36 28.38 3.99
N ARG A 251 -15.36 29.60 3.44
CA ARG A 251 -14.35 30.06 2.47
C ARG A 251 -13.00 30.22 3.16
N GLU A 252 -12.93 30.60 4.44
CA GLU A 252 -11.65 30.68 5.20
C GLU A 252 -10.93 29.33 5.33
N VAL A 253 -11.66 28.22 5.48
CA VAL A 253 -11.07 26.86 5.50
C VAL A 253 -10.57 26.43 4.12
N GLN A 254 -11.23 26.88 3.03
CA GLN A 254 -10.80 26.65 1.65
C GLN A 254 -9.66 27.59 1.20
N ALA A 255 -9.65 28.83 1.70
CA ALA A 255 -8.70 29.88 1.36
C ALA A 255 -7.25 29.50 1.70
N VAL A 256 -7.06 28.65 2.70
CA VAL A 256 -5.74 28.12 3.10
C VAL A 256 -5.09 27.29 1.97
N PHE A 257 -5.89 26.62 1.14
CA PHE A 257 -5.42 25.85 -0.02
C PHE A 257 -5.41 26.67 -1.31
N ASP A 258 -6.34 27.62 -1.44
CA ASP A 258 -6.48 28.44 -2.65
C ASP A 258 -5.20 29.22 -2.99
N THR A 259 -4.49 29.76 -2.00
CA THR A 259 -3.23 30.48 -2.24
C THR A 259 -2.13 29.58 -2.79
N SER A 260 -1.90 28.41 -2.17
CA SER A 260 -0.87 27.47 -2.63
C SER A 260 -1.19 26.86 -4.00
N TYR A 261 -2.48 26.69 -4.33
CA TYR A 261 -2.91 26.23 -5.65
C TYR A 261 -2.83 27.32 -6.71
N ALA A 262 -3.17 28.57 -6.38
CA ALA A 262 -3.13 29.69 -7.31
C ALA A 262 -1.71 30.04 -7.81
N GLU A 263 -0.68 29.73 -7.03
CA GLU A 263 0.73 29.90 -7.40
C GLU A 263 1.28 28.78 -8.30
N LEU A 264 0.51 27.71 -8.54
CA LEU A 264 1.01 26.56 -9.30
C LEU A 264 1.12 26.87 -10.81
N PRO A 265 2.20 26.41 -11.47
CA PRO A 265 2.20 26.25 -12.92
C PRO A 265 1.06 25.30 -13.35
N GLU A 266 0.49 25.54 -14.53
CA GLU A 266 -0.65 24.74 -15.03
C GLU A 266 -0.34 23.23 -15.11
N SER A 267 0.91 22.85 -15.40
CA SER A 267 1.34 21.44 -15.38
C SER A 267 1.19 20.80 -14.00
N ALA A 268 1.64 21.48 -12.94
CA ALA A 268 1.49 21.05 -11.56
C ALA A 268 0.02 21.05 -11.12
N ALA A 269 -0.76 22.06 -11.51
CA ALA A 269 -2.19 22.12 -11.20
C ALA A 269 -2.97 20.95 -11.82
N ARG A 270 -2.65 20.58 -13.07
CA ARG A 270 -3.23 19.40 -13.74
C ARG A 270 -2.88 18.09 -13.03
N VAL A 271 -1.61 17.89 -12.65
CA VAL A 271 -1.20 16.71 -11.87
C VAL A 271 -1.95 16.65 -10.53
N TYR A 272 -2.06 17.78 -9.82
CA TYR A 272 -2.77 17.86 -8.55
C TYR A 272 -4.25 17.43 -8.69
N ARG A 273 -4.97 17.98 -9.67
CA ARG A 273 -6.37 17.61 -9.96
C ARG A 273 -6.50 16.12 -10.34
N THR A 274 -5.59 15.61 -11.17
CA THR A 274 -5.58 14.21 -11.60
C THR A 274 -5.33 13.24 -10.43
N CYS A 275 -4.44 13.58 -9.49
CA CYS A 275 -4.25 12.84 -8.24
C CYS A 275 -5.53 12.80 -7.40
N GLY A 276 -6.31 13.89 -7.37
CA GLY A 276 -7.61 13.93 -6.67
C GLY A 276 -8.67 12.99 -7.25
N LEU A 277 -8.56 12.66 -8.54
CA LEU A 277 -9.43 11.70 -9.23
C LEU A 277 -8.93 10.25 -9.15
N HIS A 278 -7.69 10.02 -8.71
CA HIS A 278 -7.16 8.67 -8.56
C HIS A 278 -7.91 7.89 -7.45
N PRO A 279 -8.47 6.69 -7.71
CA PRO A 279 -9.24 5.95 -6.70
C PRO A 279 -8.43 5.45 -5.50
N GLY A 280 -7.14 5.17 -5.70
CA GLY A 280 -6.27 4.59 -4.68
C GLY A 280 -5.58 5.61 -3.77
N PRO A 281 -4.96 5.15 -2.67
CA PRO A 281 -4.34 6.00 -1.65
C PRO A 281 -3.03 6.66 -2.07
N ASP A 282 -2.40 6.16 -3.13
CA ASP A 282 -1.15 6.65 -3.68
C ASP A 282 -1.06 6.22 -5.15
N VAL A 283 -0.28 6.96 -5.93
CA VAL A 283 -0.17 6.79 -7.39
C VAL A 283 1.29 6.88 -7.82
N SER A 284 1.70 6.06 -8.79
CA SER A 284 3.04 6.14 -9.39
C SER A 284 3.10 7.21 -10.47
N VAL A 285 4.27 7.83 -10.64
CA VAL A 285 4.54 8.79 -11.72
C VAL A 285 4.22 8.20 -13.10
N ASP A 286 4.58 6.94 -13.34
CA ASP A 286 4.23 6.20 -14.57
C ASP A 286 2.72 6.16 -14.89
N ALA A 287 1.88 6.07 -13.85
CA ALA A 287 0.43 6.00 -14.02
C ALA A 287 -0.14 7.39 -14.31
N LEU A 288 0.41 8.43 -13.67
CA LEU A 288 0.07 9.82 -13.97
C LEU A 288 0.45 10.18 -15.40
N ALA A 289 1.66 9.83 -15.83
CA ALA A 289 2.16 10.07 -17.18
C ALA A 289 1.28 9.44 -18.27
N ASP A 290 0.91 8.16 -18.09
CA ASP A 290 0.04 7.46 -19.05
C ASP A 290 -1.37 8.08 -19.12
N VAL A 291 -1.97 8.41 -17.97
CA VAL A 291 -3.32 8.98 -17.91
C VAL A 291 -3.37 10.43 -18.42
N LEU A 292 -2.32 11.23 -18.17
CA LEU A 292 -2.20 12.59 -18.68
C LEU A 292 -1.81 12.61 -20.17
N GLY A 293 -1.23 11.53 -20.69
CA GLY A 293 -0.66 11.48 -22.04
C GLY A 293 0.61 12.32 -22.18
N GLU A 294 1.39 12.44 -21.11
CA GLU A 294 2.57 13.31 -21.02
C GLU A 294 3.86 12.50 -20.79
N PRO A 295 5.03 12.99 -21.25
CA PRO A 295 6.30 12.34 -20.96
C PRO A 295 6.56 12.25 -19.44
N ALA A 296 7.05 11.10 -18.97
CA ALA A 296 7.29 10.85 -17.54
C ALA A 296 8.13 11.96 -16.87
N ALA A 297 9.18 12.45 -17.55
CA ALA A 297 10.02 13.53 -17.04
C ALA A 297 9.26 14.85 -16.77
N GLN A 298 8.28 15.19 -17.61
CA GLN A 298 7.47 16.42 -17.40
C GLN A 298 6.51 16.27 -16.22
N VAL A 299 5.97 15.07 -16.04
CA VAL A 299 5.13 14.75 -14.88
C VAL A 299 5.96 14.71 -13.60
N GLU A 300 7.19 14.22 -13.66
CA GLU A 300 8.15 14.22 -12.55
C GLU A 300 8.48 15.66 -12.10
N ASP A 301 8.81 16.57 -13.03
CA ASP A 301 9.03 18.00 -12.72
C ASP A 301 7.80 18.66 -12.05
N ALA A 302 6.60 18.30 -12.50
CA ALA A 302 5.34 18.79 -11.93
C ALA A 302 5.06 18.18 -10.54
N VAL A 303 5.38 16.90 -10.34
CA VAL A 303 5.33 16.23 -9.04
C VAL A 303 6.30 16.87 -8.05
N ASP A 304 7.56 17.10 -8.45
CA ASP A 304 8.57 17.77 -7.64
C ASP A 304 8.14 19.17 -7.22
N THR A 305 7.50 19.91 -8.15
CA THR A 305 6.90 21.20 -7.83
C THR A 305 5.86 21.07 -6.73
N LEU A 306 4.94 20.10 -6.83
CA LEU A 306 3.89 19.86 -5.84
C LEU A 306 4.43 19.38 -4.48
N VAL A 307 5.47 18.54 -4.48
CA VAL A 307 6.16 18.11 -3.25
C VAL A 307 6.86 19.30 -2.60
N SER A 308 7.49 20.19 -3.38
CA SER A 308 8.17 21.38 -2.86
C SER A 308 7.25 22.36 -2.13
N VAL A 309 5.95 22.36 -2.49
CA VAL A 309 4.89 23.17 -1.85
C VAL A 309 4.00 22.36 -0.89
N ASN A 310 4.39 21.12 -0.57
CA ASN A 310 3.68 20.20 0.34
C ASN A 310 2.24 19.87 -0.08
N LEU A 311 1.93 19.90 -1.39
CA LEU A 311 0.64 19.44 -1.94
C LEU A 311 0.66 17.94 -2.29
N LEU A 312 1.85 17.36 -2.40
CA LEU A 312 2.11 15.92 -2.47
C LEU A 312 3.18 15.55 -1.44
N VAL A 313 3.19 14.28 -1.05
CA VAL A 313 4.24 13.66 -0.24
C VAL A 313 4.76 12.40 -0.92
N ASP A 314 6.05 12.13 -0.75
CA ASP A 314 6.67 10.92 -1.25
C ASP A 314 6.12 9.68 -0.54
N ALA A 315 5.87 8.65 -1.33
CA ALA A 315 5.48 7.32 -0.90
C ALA A 315 6.46 6.28 -1.45
N ALA A 316 6.44 5.08 -0.88
CA ALA A 316 7.42 4.04 -1.21
C ALA A 316 7.39 3.64 -2.70
N GLY A 317 8.57 3.62 -3.34
CA GLY A 317 8.79 3.07 -4.69
C GLY A 317 8.37 3.99 -5.83
N ASP A 318 8.83 5.24 -5.81
CA ASP A 318 8.59 6.31 -6.81
C ASP A 318 7.10 6.63 -6.97
N ARG A 319 6.42 6.74 -5.82
CA ARG A 319 5.00 7.02 -5.72
C ARG A 319 4.78 8.29 -4.94
N VAL A 320 3.63 8.90 -5.16
CA VAL A 320 3.19 10.07 -4.43
C VAL A 320 1.81 9.87 -3.85
N ALA A 321 1.59 10.50 -2.71
CA ALA A 321 0.31 10.52 -2.05
C ALA A 321 -0.14 11.96 -1.79
N GLN A 322 -1.45 12.15 -1.82
CA GLN A 322 -2.10 13.33 -1.23
C GLN A 322 -2.61 12.95 0.14
N HIS A 323 -2.39 13.80 1.14
CA HIS A 323 -3.15 13.74 2.38
C HIS A 323 -4.65 13.84 2.07
N ASP A 324 -5.48 13.17 2.88
CA ASP A 324 -6.92 13.01 2.59
C ASP A 324 -7.65 14.32 2.30
N LEU A 325 -7.25 15.41 2.98
CA LEU A 325 -7.78 16.75 2.76
C LEU A 325 -7.40 17.35 1.41
N LEU A 326 -6.12 17.22 1.04
CA LEU A 326 -5.61 17.68 -0.25
C LEU A 326 -6.20 16.87 -1.39
N ARG A 327 -6.39 15.55 -1.19
CA ARG A 327 -7.09 14.70 -2.15
C ARG A 327 -8.52 15.18 -2.35
N ARG A 328 -9.22 15.52 -1.26
CA ARG A 328 -10.59 16.04 -1.32
C ARG A 328 -10.64 17.40 -2.02
N ASP A 329 -9.74 18.32 -1.69
CA ASP A 329 -9.63 19.62 -2.35
C ASP A 329 -9.33 19.46 -3.85
N ALA A 330 -8.30 18.68 -4.20
CA ALA A 330 -7.95 18.35 -5.58
C ALA A 330 -9.12 17.77 -6.35
N ARG A 331 -9.88 16.86 -5.74
CA ARG A 331 -11.08 16.27 -6.32
C ARG A 331 -12.17 17.31 -6.56
N LEU A 332 -12.45 18.18 -5.59
CA LEU A 332 -13.44 19.24 -5.74
C LEU A 332 -13.04 20.24 -6.84
N ARG A 333 -11.75 20.53 -7.00
CA ARG A 333 -11.24 21.34 -8.10
C ARG A 333 -11.42 20.64 -9.44
N ALA A 334 -11.04 19.36 -9.53
CA ALA A 334 -11.29 18.56 -10.71
C ALA A 334 -12.79 18.52 -11.07
N GLU A 335 -13.67 18.38 -10.09
CA GLU A 335 -15.12 18.38 -10.27
C GLU A 335 -15.69 19.72 -10.76
N ARG A 336 -15.02 20.83 -10.46
CA ARG A 336 -15.41 22.20 -10.87
C ARG A 336 -14.81 22.64 -12.19
N GLU A 337 -13.56 22.27 -12.46
CA GLU A 337 -12.76 22.75 -13.59
C GLU A 337 -12.82 21.83 -14.80
N LEU A 338 -13.13 20.53 -14.61
CA LEU A 338 -13.24 19.57 -15.70
C LEU A 338 -14.70 19.22 -15.97
N GLU A 339 -15.04 19.00 -17.23
CA GLU A 339 -16.34 18.46 -17.57
C GLU A 339 -16.51 17.03 -17.01
N PRO A 340 -17.73 16.60 -16.63
CA PRO A 340 -17.96 15.27 -16.08
C PRO A 340 -17.44 14.12 -16.95
N ALA A 341 -17.43 14.30 -18.28
CA ALA A 341 -16.88 13.33 -19.24
C ALA A 341 -15.35 13.22 -19.14
N ASP A 342 -14.64 14.32 -18.92
CA ASP A 342 -13.18 14.35 -18.78
C ASP A 342 -12.75 13.73 -17.44
N GLN A 343 -13.48 14.04 -16.37
CA GLN A 343 -13.29 13.41 -15.06
C GLN A 343 -13.43 11.88 -15.18
N LEU A 344 -14.47 11.42 -15.88
CA LEU A 344 -14.70 10.00 -16.11
C LEU A 344 -13.56 9.37 -16.92
N THR A 345 -13.04 10.10 -17.91
CA THR A 345 -11.92 9.67 -18.75
C THR A 345 -10.65 9.47 -17.93
N VAL A 346 -10.33 10.40 -17.02
CA VAL A 346 -9.18 10.27 -16.11
C VAL A 346 -9.32 9.05 -15.19
N VAL A 347 -10.47 8.92 -14.51
CA VAL A 347 -10.71 7.77 -13.60
C VAL A 347 -10.63 6.44 -14.36
N ARG A 348 -11.24 6.37 -15.55
CA ARG A 348 -11.21 5.16 -16.39
C ARG A 348 -9.81 4.90 -16.96
N GLY A 349 -9.04 5.95 -17.22
CA GLY A 349 -7.63 5.89 -17.61
C GLY A 349 -6.80 5.13 -16.57
N PHE A 350 -6.93 5.49 -15.29
CA PHE A 350 -6.26 4.74 -14.21
C PHE A 350 -6.69 3.27 -14.18
N THR A 351 -8.00 2.98 -14.25
CA THR A 351 -8.49 1.59 -14.30
C THR A 351 -7.85 0.81 -15.45
N ARG A 352 -7.75 1.41 -16.64
CA ARG A 352 -7.14 0.79 -17.82
C ARG A 352 -5.64 0.60 -17.68
N TRP A 353 -4.93 1.54 -17.08
CA TRP A 353 -3.51 1.43 -16.80
C TRP A 353 -3.20 0.25 -15.86
N TYR A 354 -3.91 0.17 -14.73
CA TYR A 354 -3.75 -0.95 -13.78
C TYR A 354 -4.17 -2.29 -14.41
N LEU A 355 -5.20 -2.31 -15.26
CA LEU A 355 -5.62 -3.51 -15.99
C LEU A 355 -4.52 -3.98 -16.96
N ALA A 356 -3.92 -3.06 -17.73
CA ALA A 356 -2.84 -3.41 -18.65
C ALA A 356 -1.62 -3.98 -17.92
N ARG A 357 -1.25 -3.40 -16.77
CA ARG A 357 -0.20 -3.94 -15.90
C ARG A 357 -0.58 -5.31 -15.31
N ALA A 358 -1.83 -5.50 -14.89
CA ALA A 358 -2.32 -6.79 -14.39
C ALA A 358 -2.25 -7.89 -15.46
N GLN A 359 -2.60 -7.58 -16.71
CA GLN A 359 -2.49 -8.50 -17.84
C GLN A 359 -1.02 -8.85 -18.16
N ALA A 360 -0.14 -7.85 -18.22
CA ALA A 360 1.30 -8.08 -18.43
C ALA A 360 1.92 -8.92 -17.30
N ALA A 361 1.49 -8.71 -16.05
CA ALA A 361 1.91 -9.53 -14.93
C ALA A 361 1.40 -10.98 -15.07
N ASP A 362 0.14 -11.19 -15.45
CA ASP A 362 -0.40 -12.54 -15.68
C ASP A 362 0.32 -13.28 -16.81
N ASP A 363 0.68 -12.58 -17.89
CA ASP A 363 1.47 -13.12 -19.01
C ASP A 363 2.82 -13.67 -18.53
N LEU A 364 3.51 -12.97 -17.64
CA LEU A 364 4.80 -13.40 -17.08
C LEU A 364 4.66 -14.49 -16.02
N ILE A 365 3.62 -14.44 -15.18
CA ILE A 365 3.42 -15.41 -14.10
C ILE A 365 2.92 -16.76 -14.68
N HIS A 366 2.10 -16.73 -15.73
CA HIS A 366 1.54 -17.93 -16.38
C HIS A 366 1.54 -17.82 -17.92
N PRO A 367 2.70 -17.98 -18.59
CA PRO A 367 2.82 -17.80 -20.05
C PRO A 367 1.97 -18.77 -20.89
N GLN A 368 1.74 -19.98 -20.38
CA GLN A 368 1.03 -21.05 -21.10
C GLN A 368 -0.48 -21.05 -20.87
N ARG A 369 -1.02 -20.06 -20.13
CA ARG A 369 -2.44 -20.04 -19.76
C ARG A 369 -3.27 -19.46 -20.92
N PRO A 370 -4.32 -20.17 -21.37
CA PRO A 370 -5.26 -19.62 -22.36
C PRO A 370 -6.12 -18.51 -21.74
N ARG A 371 -6.27 -17.40 -22.47
CA ARG A 371 -7.02 -16.19 -22.09
C ARG A 371 -8.11 -15.90 -23.11
N PHE A 372 -9.25 -15.40 -22.66
CA PHE A 372 -10.35 -14.99 -23.54
C PHE A 372 -10.20 -13.53 -23.98
N GLY A 373 -9.53 -12.69 -23.18
CA GLY A 373 -9.19 -11.32 -23.57
C GLY A 373 -8.03 -11.27 -24.58
N VAL A 374 -8.24 -10.58 -25.71
CA VAL A 374 -7.15 -10.13 -26.59
C VAL A 374 -6.58 -8.85 -25.98
N THR A 375 -5.32 -8.88 -25.56
CA THR A 375 -4.57 -7.65 -25.31
C THR A 375 -4.49 -6.89 -26.63
N PRO A 376 -4.96 -5.62 -26.72
CA PRO A 376 -4.76 -4.81 -27.91
C PRO A 376 -3.27 -4.83 -28.32
N PRO A 377 -2.94 -4.98 -29.60
CA PRO A 377 -1.56 -4.87 -30.06
C PRO A 377 -1.08 -3.44 -29.77
N GLY A 378 -0.18 -3.30 -28.79
CA GLY A 378 0.32 -2.01 -28.30
C GLY A 378 0.45 -1.91 -26.77
N GLY A 379 -0.17 -2.81 -26.00
CA GLY A 379 0.04 -2.89 -24.56
C GLY A 379 1.49 -3.20 -24.22
N ASN A 380 2.10 -2.41 -23.35
CA ASN A 380 3.52 -2.43 -22.98
C ASN A 380 3.97 -3.82 -22.48
N ARG A 381 4.37 -4.70 -23.41
CA ARG A 381 4.84 -6.08 -23.14
C ARG A 381 6.12 -6.12 -22.28
N GLN A 382 6.74 -4.98 -22.01
CA GLN A 382 7.93 -4.84 -21.16
C GLN A 382 7.61 -4.14 -19.82
N ALA A 383 6.36 -4.19 -19.34
CA ALA A 383 5.98 -3.60 -18.06
C ALA A 383 6.79 -4.12 -16.86
N PHE A 384 7.31 -5.35 -16.95
CA PHE A 384 8.16 -5.95 -15.92
C PHE A 384 9.34 -6.69 -16.55
N PRO A 385 10.53 -6.66 -15.94
CA PRO A 385 11.71 -7.37 -16.44
C PRO A 385 11.58 -8.89 -16.27
N ASP A 386 10.89 -9.36 -15.23
CA ASP A 386 10.75 -10.78 -14.92
C ASP A 386 9.49 -11.07 -14.08
N ARG A 387 9.28 -12.37 -13.80
CA ARG A 387 8.19 -12.87 -12.96
C ARG A 387 8.24 -12.36 -11.53
N ALA A 388 9.43 -12.18 -10.94
CA ALA A 388 9.57 -11.74 -9.55
C ALA A 388 9.12 -10.28 -9.40
N ALA A 389 9.49 -9.42 -10.34
CA ALA A 389 9.05 -8.03 -10.41
C ALA A 389 7.53 -7.92 -10.59
N ALA A 390 6.93 -8.74 -11.44
CA ALA A 390 5.47 -8.78 -11.63
C ALA A 390 4.72 -9.16 -10.33
N VAL A 391 5.24 -10.14 -9.57
CA VAL A 391 4.67 -10.53 -8.27
C VAL A 391 4.85 -9.44 -7.22
N ALA A 392 6.02 -8.79 -7.18
CA ALA A 392 6.30 -7.70 -6.26
C ALA A 392 5.36 -6.50 -6.51
N TRP A 393 5.10 -6.18 -7.78
CA TRP A 393 4.14 -5.13 -8.16
C TRP A 393 2.74 -5.39 -7.63
N TRP A 394 2.19 -6.60 -7.84
CA TRP A 394 0.85 -6.95 -7.31
C TRP A 394 0.76 -6.78 -5.78
N ARG A 395 1.81 -7.18 -5.05
CA ARG A 395 1.86 -7.03 -3.59
C ARG A 395 1.89 -5.57 -3.15
N ARG A 396 2.68 -4.74 -3.84
CA ARG A 396 2.85 -3.31 -3.57
C ARG A 396 1.58 -2.54 -3.88
N ASP A 397 1.01 -2.73 -5.08
CA ASP A 397 -0.09 -1.92 -5.63
C ASP A 397 -1.49 -2.44 -5.22
N ARG A 398 -1.57 -3.46 -4.35
CA ARG A 398 -2.84 -4.13 -3.95
C ARG A 398 -3.97 -3.17 -3.55
N ARG A 399 -3.65 -2.08 -2.84
CA ARG A 399 -4.65 -1.10 -2.37
C ARG A 399 -5.22 -0.29 -3.53
N SER A 400 -4.36 0.19 -4.42
CA SER A 400 -4.79 0.94 -5.60
C SER A 400 -5.51 0.05 -6.61
N ILE A 401 -5.05 -1.19 -6.79
CA ILE A 401 -5.73 -2.20 -7.61
C ILE A 401 -7.15 -2.45 -7.11
N ARG A 402 -7.34 -2.66 -5.81
CA ARG A 402 -8.68 -2.85 -5.24
C ARG A 402 -9.56 -1.62 -5.46
N ALA A 403 -9.04 -0.43 -5.23
CA ALA A 403 -9.80 0.81 -5.40
C ALA A 403 -10.27 1.01 -6.86
N VAL A 404 -9.44 0.73 -7.86
CA VAL A 404 -9.85 0.86 -9.27
C VAL A 404 -10.83 -0.23 -9.71
N VAL A 405 -10.76 -1.43 -9.13
CA VAL A 405 -11.71 -2.52 -9.35
C VAL A 405 -13.07 -2.19 -8.74
N ASP A 406 -13.09 -1.68 -7.52
CA ASP A 406 -14.32 -1.24 -6.83
C ASP A 406 -14.99 -0.08 -7.60
N GLU A 407 -14.18 0.86 -8.11
CA GLU A 407 -14.67 1.96 -8.95
C GLU A 407 -15.24 1.46 -10.29
N ALA A 408 -14.57 0.51 -10.95
CA ALA A 408 -15.08 -0.12 -12.17
C ALA A 408 -16.41 -0.84 -11.94
N ALA A 409 -16.55 -1.55 -10.81
CA ALA A 409 -17.79 -2.21 -10.42
C ALA A 409 -18.92 -1.22 -10.16
N ARG A 410 -18.65 -0.15 -9.41
CA ARG A 410 -19.63 0.91 -9.09
C ARG A 410 -20.12 1.65 -10.33
N ARG A 411 -19.27 1.79 -11.35
CA ARG A 411 -19.55 2.49 -12.60
C ARG A 411 -20.03 1.57 -13.73
N HIS A 412 -20.17 0.26 -13.48
CA HIS A 412 -20.53 -0.74 -14.48
C HIS A 412 -19.60 -0.74 -15.71
N TRP A 413 -18.30 -0.56 -15.49
CA TRP A 413 -17.28 -0.80 -16.52
C TRP A 413 -17.01 -2.29 -16.65
N ASP A 414 -18.05 -3.00 -17.08
CA ASP A 414 -18.13 -4.45 -17.00
C ASP A 414 -17.02 -5.13 -17.81
N GLU A 415 -16.67 -4.58 -18.97
CA GLU A 415 -15.60 -5.11 -19.80
C GLU A 415 -14.23 -5.03 -19.11
N GLU A 416 -13.89 -3.88 -18.54
CA GLU A 416 -12.68 -3.74 -17.75
C GLU A 416 -12.70 -4.65 -16.51
N LEU A 417 -13.84 -4.77 -15.84
CA LEU A 417 -13.97 -5.53 -14.59
C LEU A 417 -13.74 -7.03 -14.80
N TRP A 418 -14.39 -7.66 -15.78
CA TRP A 418 -14.21 -9.09 -16.02
C TRP A 418 -12.78 -9.39 -16.51
N ARG A 419 -12.17 -8.50 -17.31
CA ARG A 419 -10.78 -8.63 -17.77
C ARG A 419 -9.80 -8.56 -16.61
N PHE A 420 -10.05 -7.67 -15.64
CA PHE A 420 -9.23 -7.56 -14.43
C PHE A 420 -9.32 -8.84 -13.61
N CYS A 421 -10.52 -9.39 -13.45
CA CYS A 421 -10.73 -10.67 -12.76
C CYS A 421 -9.95 -11.80 -13.44
N GLU A 422 -10.05 -11.93 -14.78
CA GLU A 422 -9.32 -12.94 -15.53
C GLU A 422 -7.79 -12.81 -15.34
N ALA A 423 -7.25 -11.58 -15.38
CA ALA A 423 -5.82 -11.31 -15.21
C ALA A 423 -5.32 -11.55 -13.78
N SER A 424 -6.15 -11.36 -12.76
CA SER A 424 -5.73 -11.51 -11.36
C SER A 424 -5.49 -12.97 -10.91
N TRP A 425 -6.00 -13.95 -11.66
CA TRP A 425 -5.88 -15.37 -11.33
C TRP A 425 -4.43 -15.83 -11.11
N GLY A 426 -3.50 -15.38 -11.95
CA GLY A 426 -2.11 -15.81 -11.85
C GLY A 426 -1.45 -15.43 -10.53
N PHE A 427 -1.80 -14.27 -10.00
CA PHE A 427 -1.33 -13.81 -8.70
C PHE A 427 -1.96 -14.61 -7.54
N PHE A 428 -3.30 -14.69 -7.50
CA PHE A 428 -4.02 -15.28 -6.36
C PHE A 428 -3.82 -16.78 -6.19
N LEU A 429 -3.53 -17.52 -7.28
CA LEU A 429 -3.26 -18.96 -7.23
C LEU A 429 -2.13 -19.32 -6.24
N HIS A 430 -1.15 -18.42 -6.07
CA HIS A 430 0.05 -18.66 -5.28
C HIS A 430 0.11 -17.90 -3.95
N HIS A 431 -0.72 -16.86 -3.75
CA HIS A 431 -0.63 -15.94 -2.61
C HIS A 431 -1.70 -16.15 -1.52
N ARG A 432 -2.66 -17.05 -1.74
CA ARG A 432 -3.64 -17.54 -0.74
C ARG A 432 -4.50 -16.47 -0.03
N ASP A 433 -4.58 -15.25 -0.56
CA ASP A 433 -5.47 -14.18 -0.09
C ASP A 433 -6.87 -14.35 -0.72
N TYR A 434 -7.65 -15.31 -0.23
CA TYR A 434 -8.87 -15.79 -0.90
C TYR A 434 -10.11 -14.88 -0.71
N GLU A 435 -10.28 -14.22 0.43
CA GLU A 435 -11.46 -13.37 0.71
C GLU A 435 -11.58 -12.15 -0.23
N PRO A 436 -10.56 -11.28 -0.39
CA PRO A 436 -10.61 -10.19 -1.37
C PRO A 436 -10.79 -10.70 -2.79
N TRP A 437 -10.23 -11.87 -3.08
CA TRP A 437 -10.32 -12.53 -4.37
C TRP A 437 -11.75 -12.99 -4.71
N LEU A 438 -12.48 -13.55 -3.73
CA LEU A 438 -13.90 -13.93 -3.89
C LEU A 438 -14.78 -12.73 -4.23
N ALA A 439 -14.62 -11.60 -3.53
CA ALA A 439 -15.42 -10.40 -3.78
C ALA A 439 -15.23 -9.88 -5.21
N MET A 440 -13.97 -9.79 -5.63
CA MET A 440 -13.59 -9.39 -6.98
C MET A 440 -14.19 -10.30 -8.05
N HIS A 441 -14.04 -11.63 -7.91
CA HIS A 441 -14.55 -12.57 -8.92
C HIS A 441 -16.06 -12.66 -8.95
N THR A 442 -16.75 -12.48 -7.81
CA THR A 442 -18.21 -12.38 -7.78
C THR A 442 -18.69 -11.18 -8.61
N ALA A 443 -18.04 -10.02 -8.46
CA ALA A 443 -18.34 -8.84 -9.27
C ALA A 443 -17.99 -9.06 -10.76
N GLY A 444 -16.87 -9.74 -11.04
CA GLY A 444 -16.45 -10.11 -12.39
C GLY A 444 -17.42 -11.05 -13.11
N VAL A 445 -17.98 -12.03 -12.41
CA VAL A 445 -19.02 -12.94 -12.94
C VAL A 445 -20.27 -12.14 -13.32
N ALA A 446 -20.73 -11.24 -12.45
CA ALA A 446 -21.88 -10.39 -12.74
C ALA A 446 -21.61 -9.44 -13.94
N ALA A 447 -20.38 -8.95 -14.08
CA ALA A 447 -19.98 -8.18 -15.26
C ALA A 447 -19.93 -9.02 -16.54
N ALA A 448 -19.38 -10.24 -16.49
CA ALA A 448 -19.36 -11.16 -17.63
C ALA A 448 -20.78 -11.52 -18.11
N GLN A 449 -21.72 -11.66 -17.18
CA GLN A 449 -23.15 -11.85 -17.47
C GLN A 449 -23.76 -10.64 -18.20
N ARG A 450 -23.51 -9.42 -17.71
CA ARG A 450 -24.01 -8.19 -18.34
C ARG A 450 -23.41 -7.94 -19.72
N CYS A 451 -22.15 -8.33 -19.92
CA CYS A 451 -21.48 -8.27 -21.22
C CYS A 451 -21.87 -9.40 -22.20
N ASP A 452 -22.69 -10.37 -21.78
CA ASP A 452 -23.07 -11.54 -22.58
C ASP A 452 -21.86 -12.32 -23.14
N VAL A 453 -20.87 -12.57 -22.26
CA VAL A 453 -19.65 -13.35 -22.58
C VAL A 453 -19.63 -14.69 -21.82
N PRO A 454 -20.45 -15.68 -22.22
CA PRO A 454 -20.72 -16.88 -21.42
C PRO A 454 -19.48 -17.75 -21.15
N LEU A 455 -18.50 -17.77 -22.07
CA LEU A 455 -17.25 -18.52 -21.85
C LEU A 455 -16.34 -17.85 -20.82
N VAL A 456 -16.36 -16.52 -20.74
CA VAL A 456 -15.66 -15.75 -19.69
C VAL A 456 -16.37 -15.98 -18.36
N GLU A 457 -17.71 -15.92 -18.32
CA GLU A 457 -18.47 -16.23 -17.11
C GLU A 457 -18.12 -17.62 -16.58
N ALA A 458 -18.16 -18.65 -17.44
CA ALA A 458 -17.82 -20.02 -17.06
C ALA A 458 -16.39 -20.14 -16.51
N ARG A 459 -15.43 -19.37 -17.06
CA ARG A 459 -14.06 -19.30 -16.55
C ARG A 459 -14.03 -18.68 -15.15
N LEU A 460 -14.60 -17.50 -14.97
CA LEU A 460 -14.60 -16.81 -13.67
C LEU A 460 -15.32 -17.63 -12.59
N ARG A 461 -16.41 -18.33 -12.94
CA ARG A 461 -17.09 -19.27 -12.03
C ARG A 461 -16.22 -20.48 -11.68
N SER A 462 -15.50 -21.05 -12.65
CA SER A 462 -14.54 -22.13 -12.37
C SER A 462 -13.42 -21.69 -11.42
N GLN A 463 -13.04 -20.40 -11.48
CA GLN A 463 -12.06 -19.78 -10.61
C GLN A 463 -12.61 -19.49 -9.21
N LEU A 464 -13.86 -19.02 -9.08
CA LEU A 464 -14.57 -18.96 -7.80
C LEU A 464 -14.65 -20.35 -7.16
N GLY A 465 -15.02 -21.36 -7.94
CA GLY A 465 -15.10 -22.73 -7.45
C GLY A 465 -13.74 -23.27 -6.97
N PHE A 466 -12.63 -22.84 -7.58
CA PHE A 466 -11.30 -23.12 -7.03
C PHE A 466 -11.10 -22.50 -5.65
N ALA A 467 -11.43 -21.20 -5.51
CA ALA A 467 -11.26 -20.45 -4.27
C ALA A 467 -12.11 -21.04 -3.15
N TYR A 468 -13.39 -21.33 -3.41
CA TYR A 468 -14.28 -21.97 -2.45
C TYR A 468 -13.75 -23.34 -2.00
N ALA A 469 -13.25 -24.17 -2.91
CA ALA A 469 -12.67 -25.46 -2.55
C ALA A 469 -11.41 -25.32 -1.68
N LYS A 470 -10.63 -24.24 -1.85
CA LYS A 470 -9.46 -23.94 -0.99
C LYS A 470 -9.85 -23.48 0.41
N LEU A 471 -11.01 -22.86 0.55
CA LEU A 471 -11.60 -22.48 1.83
C LEU A 471 -12.48 -23.59 2.44
N HIS A 472 -12.41 -24.82 1.93
CA HIS A 472 -13.24 -25.95 2.35
C HIS A 472 -14.76 -25.72 2.22
N ARG A 473 -15.17 -24.73 1.41
CA ARG A 473 -16.57 -24.43 1.07
C ARG A 473 -16.98 -25.24 -0.17
N PHE A 474 -17.03 -26.56 -0.03
CA PHE A 474 -17.17 -27.44 -1.18
C PHE A 474 -18.53 -27.35 -1.87
N ASP A 475 -19.62 -27.08 -1.14
CA ASP A 475 -20.95 -26.93 -1.75
C ASP A 475 -21.02 -25.72 -2.69
N ASP A 476 -20.45 -24.59 -2.27
CA ASP A 476 -20.31 -23.39 -3.11
C ASP A 476 -19.43 -23.69 -4.34
N ALA A 477 -18.35 -24.44 -4.15
CA ALA A 477 -17.50 -24.85 -5.27
C ALA A 477 -18.24 -25.73 -6.29
N VAL A 478 -19.10 -26.64 -5.83
CA VAL A 478 -19.93 -27.47 -6.69
C VAL A 478 -20.96 -26.61 -7.44
N ALA A 479 -21.63 -25.68 -6.75
CA ALA A 479 -22.63 -24.79 -7.35
C ALA A 479 -22.03 -23.98 -8.52
N GLU A 480 -20.89 -23.32 -8.28
CA GLU A 480 -20.22 -22.50 -9.31
C GLU A 480 -19.77 -23.33 -10.52
N ASN A 481 -19.18 -24.51 -10.29
CA ASN A 481 -18.69 -25.34 -11.40
C ASN A 481 -19.81 -26.05 -12.17
N ARG A 482 -20.98 -26.31 -11.56
CA ARG A 482 -22.17 -26.80 -12.30
C ARG A 482 -22.68 -25.77 -13.29
N ILE A 483 -22.71 -24.49 -12.90
CA ILE A 483 -23.07 -23.39 -13.82
C ILE A 483 -22.03 -23.30 -14.93
N ALA A 484 -20.73 -23.33 -14.60
CA ALA A 484 -19.67 -23.31 -15.62
C ALA A 484 -19.75 -24.49 -16.61
N LEU A 485 -20.10 -25.69 -16.13
CA LEU A 485 -20.32 -26.86 -16.98
C LEU A 485 -21.50 -26.64 -17.93
N HIS A 486 -22.63 -26.17 -17.40
CA HIS A 486 -23.82 -25.90 -18.19
C HIS A 486 -23.58 -24.85 -19.28
N LEU A 487 -22.88 -23.76 -18.95
CA LEU A 487 -22.47 -22.74 -19.93
C LEU A 487 -21.55 -23.34 -21.01
N GLY A 488 -20.60 -24.20 -20.61
CA GLY A 488 -19.75 -24.91 -21.57
C GLY A 488 -20.53 -25.84 -22.50
N GLU A 489 -21.60 -26.47 -22.02
CA GLU A 489 -22.50 -27.31 -22.82
C GLU A 489 -23.34 -26.50 -23.80
N GLN A 490 -23.97 -25.43 -23.33
CA GLN A 490 -24.77 -24.53 -24.17
C GLN A 490 -23.94 -23.92 -25.32
N GLN A 491 -22.68 -23.57 -25.04
CA GLN A 491 -21.76 -23.00 -26.01
C GLN A 491 -20.99 -24.05 -26.82
N ALA A 492 -21.28 -25.35 -26.62
CA ALA A 492 -20.55 -26.47 -27.21
C ALA A 492 -19.01 -26.37 -27.05
N HIS A 493 -18.53 -25.74 -25.98
CA HIS A 493 -17.12 -25.44 -25.78
C HIS A 493 -16.44 -26.49 -24.88
N GLY A 494 -15.86 -27.50 -25.52
CA GLY A 494 -15.19 -28.63 -24.87
C GLY A 494 -14.16 -28.26 -23.79
N PRO A 495 -13.22 -27.33 -24.02
CA PRO A 495 -12.22 -26.97 -23.01
C PRO A 495 -12.81 -26.40 -21.72
N THR A 496 -13.93 -25.66 -21.81
CA THR A 496 -14.65 -25.14 -20.63
C THR A 496 -15.30 -26.29 -19.86
N ARG A 497 -16.00 -27.20 -20.57
CA ARG A 497 -16.61 -28.38 -19.96
C ARG A 497 -15.59 -29.26 -19.24
N ALA A 498 -14.43 -29.51 -19.86
CA ALA A 498 -13.35 -30.30 -19.25
C ALA A 498 -12.78 -29.64 -17.98
N THR A 499 -12.64 -28.30 -18.01
CA THR A 499 -12.19 -27.52 -16.84
C THR A 499 -13.20 -27.62 -15.71
N ALA A 500 -14.50 -27.41 -15.98
CA ALA A 500 -15.56 -27.48 -14.99
C ALA A 500 -15.67 -28.88 -14.37
N LEU A 501 -15.61 -29.96 -15.18
CA LEU A 501 -15.58 -31.34 -14.70
C LEU A 501 -14.38 -31.60 -13.78
N SER A 502 -13.19 -31.14 -14.15
CA SER A 502 -11.99 -31.28 -13.31
C SER A 502 -12.12 -30.57 -11.95
N GLN A 503 -12.84 -29.45 -11.92
CA GLN A 503 -13.07 -28.68 -10.70
C GLN A 503 -14.18 -29.30 -9.84
N LEU A 504 -15.24 -29.84 -10.45
CA LEU A 504 -16.24 -30.67 -9.76
C LEU A 504 -15.58 -31.90 -9.12
N GLY A 505 -14.69 -32.59 -9.84
CA GLY A 505 -13.93 -33.72 -9.28
C GLY A 505 -13.09 -33.33 -8.06
N ARG A 506 -12.54 -32.11 -8.05
CA ARG A 506 -11.81 -31.60 -6.88
C ARG A 506 -12.72 -31.33 -5.69
N ALA A 507 -13.87 -30.71 -5.92
CA ALA A 507 -14.82 -30.42 -4.86
C ALA A 507 -15.36 -31.73 -4.25
N ALA A 508 -15.73 -32.71 -5.09
CA ALA A 508 -16.17 -34.03 -4.67
C ALA A 508 -15.11 -34.76 -3.83
N ARG A 509 -13.83 -34.75 -4.27
CA ARG A 509 -12.73 -35.33 -3.48
C ARG A 509 -12.59 -34.65 -2.12
N GLY A 510 -12.71 -33.32 -2.07
CA GLY A 510 -12.67 -32.55 -0.81
C GLY A 510 -13.82 -32.87 0.15
N GLN A 511 -14.99 -33.22 -0.37
CA GLN A 511 -16.15 -33.71 0.40
C GLN A 511 -16.01 -35.17 0.85
N GLY A 512 -15.00 -35.90 0.38
CA GLY A 512 -14.83 -37.33 0.63
C GLY A 512 -15.64 -38.23 -0.31
N ASP A 513 -16.36 -37.69 -1.30
CA ASP A 513 -17.04 -38.48 -2.34
C ASP A 513 -16.03 -38.85 -3.43
N LEU A 514 -15.14 -39.78 -3.07
CA LEU A 514 -14.09 -40.30 -3.94
C LEU A 514 -14.63 -40.98 -5.22
N PRO A 515 -15.73 -41.77 -5.18
CA PRO A 515 -16.34 -42.31 -6.38
C PRO A 515 -16.81 -41.24 -7.38
N ALA A 516 -17.51 -40.20 -6.92
CA ALA A 516 -17.92 -39.11 -7.80
C ALA A 516 -16.71 -38.33 -8.34
N ALA A 517 -15.69 -38.09 -7.51
CA ALA A 517 -14.46 -37.43 -7.93
C ALA A 517 -13.77 -38.18 -9.09
N LEU A 518 -13.64 -39.50 -8.96
CA LEU A 518 -13.07 -40.35 -10.01
C LEU A 518 -13.90 -40.27 -11.30
N GLY A 519 -15.23 -40.35 -11.19
CA GLY A 519 -16.14 -40.24 -12.33
C GLY A 519 -15.97 -38.92 -13.09
N TYR A 520 -15.89 -37.79 -12.37
CA TYR A 520 -15.67 -36.48 -12.97
C TYR A 520 -14.30 -36.36 -13.67
N TYR A 521 -13.22 -36.86 -13.04
CA TYR A 521 -11.89 -36.83 -13.66
C TYR A 521 -11.80 -37.72 -14.91
N GLN A 522 -12.46 -38.87 -14.92
CA GLN A 522 -12.53 -39.75 -16.10
C GLN A 522 -13.31 -39.09 -17.25
N GLN A 523 -14.43 -38.44 -16.96
CA GLN A 523 -15.18 -37.68 -17.97
C GLN A 523 -14.34 -36.53 -18.54
N ALA A 524 -13.63 -35.78 -17.67
CA ALA A 524 -12.73 -34.73 -18.12
C ALA A 524 -11.58 -35.29 -18.98
N ALA A 525 -11.00 -36.43 -18.62
CA ALA A 525 -9.94 -37.09 -19.38
C ALA A 525 -10.39 -37.47 -20.79
N ARG A 526 -11.55 -38.13 -20.93
CA ARG A 526 -12.13 -38.49 -22.24
C ARG A 526 -12.36 -37.26 -23.11
N LEU A 527 -12.92 -36.21 -22.52
CA LEU A 527 -13.16 -34.97 -23.26
C LEU A 527 -11.86 -34.29 -23.71
N GLN A 528 -10.81 -34.32 -22.89
CA GLN A 528 -9.49 -33.78 -23.28
C GLN A 528 -8.83 -34.63 -24.39
N GLU A 529 -9.09 -35.93 -24.39
CA GLU A 529 -8.63 -36.87 -25.42
C GLU A 529 -9.33 -36.60 -26.76
N ASP A 530 -10.66 -36.46 -26.75
CA ASP A 530 -11.46 -36.08 -27.93
C ASP A 530 -11.04 -34.73 -28.52
N LEU A 531 -10.62 -33.79 -27.66
CA LEU A 531 -10.11 -32.48 -28.07
C LEU A 531 -8.65 -32.47 -28.53
N GLY A 532 -7.94 -33.60 -28.41
CA GLY A 532 -6.51 -33.68 -28.74
C GLY A 532 -5.65 -32.76 -27.87
N ILE A 533 -5.90 -32.71 -26.55
CA ILE A 533 -5.13 -31.92 -25.57
C ILE A 533 -4.34 -32.87 -24.64
N PRO A 534 -3.15 -33.37 -25.05
CA PRO A 534 -2.43 -34.42 -24.31
C PRO A 534 -2.07 -34.02 -22.88
N ARG A 535 -1.68 -32.76 -22.69
CA ARG A 535 -1.37 -32.22 -21.36
C ARG A 535 -2.56 -32.30 -20.41
N GLY A 536 -3.75 -32.06 -20.93
CA GLY A 536 -4.99 -32.11 -20.16
C GLY A 536 -5.39 -33.53 -19.79
N VAL A 537 -5.23 -34.49 -20.70
CA VAL A 537 -5.40 -35.92 -20.42
C VAL A 537 -4.46 -36.35 -19.29
N ALA A 538 -3.17 -36.03 -19.39
CA ALA A 538 -2.17 -36.37 -18.38
C ALA A 538 -2.47 -35.76 -17.00
N LEU A 539 -2.96 -34.51 -16.95
CA LEU A 539 -3.40 -33.89 -15.69
C LEU A 539 -4.59 -34.64 -15.08
N CYS A 540 -5.59 -35.03 -15.89
CA CYS A 540 -6.75 -35.77 -15.40
C CYS A 540 -6.35 -37.17 -14.90
N ARG A 541 -5.47 -37.88 -15.63
CA ARG A 541 -4.94 -39.19 -15.19
C ARG A 541 -4.20 -39.10 -13.85
N ARG A 542 -3.37 -38.07 -13.65
CA ARG A 542 -2.74 -37.86 -12.33
C ARG A 542 -3.78 -37.71 -11.22
N ARG A 543 -4.86 -36.96 -11.47
CA ARG A 543 -5.95 -36.79 -10.50
C ARG A 543 -6.73 -38.08 -10.26
N CYS A 544 -7.01 -38.86 -11.30
CA CYS A 544 -7.59 -40.20 -11.17
C CYS A 544 -6.72 -41.09 -10.27
N GLY A 545 -5.41 -41.13 -10.53
CA GLY A 545 -4.46 -41.92 -9.74
C GLY A 545 -4.42 -41.51 -8.26
N GLU A 546 -4.44 -40.20 -7.96
CA GLU A 546 -4.54 -39.72 -6.57
C GLU A 546 -5.83 -40.16 -5.87
N VAL A 547 -6.98 -40.13 -6.56
CA VAL A 547 -8.27 -40.56 -6.00
C VAL A 547 -8.32 -42.09 -5.83
N LEU A 548 -7.76 -42.84 -6.80
CA LEU A 548 -7.67 -44.30 -6.72
C LEU A 548 -6.83 -44.75 -5.52
N ALA A 549 -5.74 -44.04 -5.22
CA ALA A 549 -4.93 -44.30 -4.03
C ALA A 549 -5.72 -44.04 -2.73
N GLU A 550 -6.51 -42.96 -2.67
CA GLU A 550 -7.38 -42.69 -1.52
C GLU A 550 -8.50 -43.73 -1.35
N LEU A 551 -8.93 -44.36 -2.45
CA LEU A 551 -9.86 -45.49 -2.46
C LEU A 551 -9.20 -46.84 -2.10
N GLY A 552 -7.88 -46.89 -1.91
CA GLY A 552 -7.13 -48.14 -1.66
C GLY A 552 -6.92 -49.02 -2.91
N ARG A 553 -7.10 -48.47 -4.11
CA ARG A 553 -6.92 -49.17 -5.40
C ARG A 553 -5.52 -48.91 -5.96
N ASP A 554 -4.50 -49.32 -5.20
CA ASP A 554 -3.12 -48.88 -5.40
C ASP A 554 -2.51 -49.27 -6.76
N GLU A 555 -2.77 -50.48 -7.27
CA GLU A 555 -2.24 -50.89 -8.58
C GLU A 555 -2.81 -50.06 -9.74
N GLU A 556 -4.10 -49.73 -9.67
CA GLU A 556 -4.75 -48.85 -10.65
C GLU A 556 -4.23 -47.42 -10.50
N ALA A 557 -4.02 -46.96 -9.27
CA ALA A 557 -3.43 -45.66 -9.00
C ALA A 557 -2.01 -45.53 -9.58
N ILE A 558 -1.15 -46.53 -9.36
CA ILE A 558 0.21 -46.58 -9.92
C ILE A 558 0.16 -46.56 -11.45
N THR A 559 -0.78 -47.29 -12.06
CA THR A 559 -0.94 -47.33 -13.52
C THR A 559 -1.28 -45.93 -14.07
N GLU A 560 -2.27 -45.26 -13.49
CA GLU A 560 -2.68 -43.91 -13.91
C GLU A 560 -1.58 -42.86 -13.66
N LEU A 561 -0.92 -42.91 -12.52
CA LEU A 561 0.17 -41.98 -12.17
C LEU A 561 1.40 -42.18 -13.06
N ALA A 562 1.77 -43.43 -13.37
CA ALA A 562 2.88 -43.74 -14.25
C ALA A 562 2.59 -43.29 -15.70
N ALA A 563 1.36 -43.51 -16.19
CA ALA A 563 0.93 -43.02 -17.49
C ALA A 563 0.96 -41.48 -17.57
N ALA A 564 0.49 -40.80 -16.50
CA ALA A 564 0.57 -39.35 -16.40
C ALA A 564 2.02 -38.85 -16.37
N ALA A 565 2.91 -39.49 -15.59
CA ALA A 565 4.32 -39.14 -15.50
C ALA A 565 5.02 -39.26 -16.86
N LYS A 566 4.77 -40.37 -17.58
CA LYS A 566 5.32 -40.58 -18.93
C LYS A 566 4.87 -39.50 -19.91
N ALA A 567 3.57 -39.22 -19.98
CA ALA A 567 3.04 -38.21 -20.87
C ALA A 567 3.58 -36.80 -20.54
N MET A 568 3.75 -36.46 -19.27
CA MET A 568 4.32 -35.16 -18.86
C MET A 568 5.81 -35.04 -19.21
N ALA A 569 6.57 -36.13 -19.15
CA ALA A 569 7.96 -36.14 -19.62
C ALA A 569 8.05 -35.91 -21.13
N GLU A 570 7.22 -36.58 -21.91
CA GLU A 570 7.16 -36.43 -23.37
C GLU A 570 6.76 -35.00 -23.80
N LEU A 571 5.93 -34.33 -22.99
CA LEU A 571 5.52 -32.94 -23.19
C LEU A 571 6.54 -31.91 -22.67
N GLY A 572 7.61 -32.33 -21.97
CA GLY A 572 8.55 -31.42 -21.33
C GLY A 572 7.99 -30.67 -20.11
N ASP A 573 6.84 -31.08 -19.55
CA ASP A 573 6.28 -30.51 -18.31
C ASP A 573 6.94 -31.18 -17.09
N ALA A 574 8.21 -30.84 -16.87
CA ALA A 574 9.07 -31.44 -15.86
C ALA A 574 8.51 -31.30 -14.43
N VAL A 575 7.78 -30.22 -14.13
CA VAL A 575 7.10 -30.02 -12.84
C VAL A 575 5.98 -31.03 -12.66
N GLN A 576 5.08 -31.19 -13.64
CA GLN A 576 3.98 -32.15 -13.51
C GLN A 576 4.48 -33.60 -13.60
N HIS A 577 5.56 -33.85 -14.36
CA HIS A 577 6.25 -35.14 -14.38
C HIS A 577 6.71 -35.54 -12.98
N ALA A 578 7.49 -34.67 -12.32
CA ALA A 578 8.03 -34.96 -10.99
C ALA A 578 6.93 -35.25 -9.97
N ARG A 579 5.83 -34.49 -9.99
CA ARG A 579 4.69 -34.71 -9.10
C ARG A 579 4.01 -36.07 -9.32
N ALA A 580 3.76 -36.44 -10.58
CA ALA A 580 3.14 -37.72 -10.91
C ALA A 580 4.08 -38.90 -10.57
N ALA A 581 5.35 -38.79 -10.92
CA ALA A 581 6.37 -39.81 -10.65
C ALA A 581 6.59 -40.01 -9.14
N THR A 582 6.65 -38.93 -8.37
CA THR A 582 6.78 -38.98 -6.90
C THR A 582 5.58 -39.68 -6.27
N ALA A 583 4.35 -39.31 -6.67
CA ALA A 583 3.15 -39.96 -6.17
C ALA A 583 3.12 -41.47 -6.48
N ALA A 584 3.50 -41.87 -7.71
CA ALA A 584 3.58 -43.28 -8.07
C ALA A 584 4.64 -44.04 -7.24
N ALA A 585 5.80 -43.41 -7.02
CA ALA A 585 6.88 -44.00 -6.24
C ALA A 585 6.53 -44.14 -4.76
N THR A 586 5.86 -43.15 -4.16
CA THR A 586 5.37 -43.26 -2.77
C THR A 586 4.43 -44.46 -2.61
N LEU A 587 3.53 -44.71 -3.57
CA LEU A 587 2.64 -45.87 -3.52
C LEU A 587 3.40 -47.20 -3.67
N ARG A 588 4.38 -47.26 -4.58
CA ARG A 588 5.25 -48.43 -4.72
C ARG A 588 6.03 -48.73 -3.43
N SER A 589 6.51 -47.70 -2.74
CA SER A 589 7.23 -47.87 -1.47
C SER A 589 6.33 -48.49 -0.40
N ARG A 590 5.08 -48.02 -0.27
CA ARG A 590 4.07 -48.59 0.65
C ARG A 590 3.73 -50.05 0.36
N GLN A 591 3.88 -50.49 -0.89
CA GLN A 591 3.69 -51.88 -1.31
C GLN A 591 4.95 -52.76 -1.12
N GLY A 592 6.04 -52.24 -0.54
CA GLY A 592 7.31 -52.96 -0.40
C GLY A 592 8.17 -52.99 -1.67
N ARG A 593 7.78 -52.29 -2.74
CA ARG A 593 8.51 -52.23 -4.02
C ARG A 593 9.58 -51.14 -3.98
N HIS A 594 10.44 -51.18 -2.97
CA HIS A 594 11.37 -50.11 -2.62
C HIS A 594 12.37 -49.78 -3.75
N ASP A 595 12.90 -50.77 -4.47
CA ASP A 595 13.82 -50.54 -5.59
C ASP A 595 13.17 -49.82 -6.78
N GLU A 596 11.88 -50.05 -7.01
CA GLU A 596 11.13 -49.33 -8.05
C GLU A 596 10.78 -47.92 -7.62
N ALA A 597 10.42 -47.73 -6.35
CA ALA A 597 10.18 -46.41 -5.76
C ALA A 597 11.44 -45.54 -5.83
N ARG A 598 12.59 -46.08 -5.37
CA ARG A 598 13.88 -45.40 -5.39
C ARG A 598 14.29 -44.96 -6.79
N ARG A 599 14.24 -45.87 -7.78
CA ARG A 599 14.56 -45.52 -9.17
C ARG A 599 13.68 -44.38 -9.70
N GLY A 600 12.37 -44.46 -9.49
CA GLY A 600 11.45 -43.41 -9.92
C GLY A 600 11.70 -42.06 -9.25
N LEU A 601 12.04 -42.04 -7.96
CA LEU A 601 12.33 -40.82 -7.21
C LEU A 601 13.68 -40.21 -7.60
N VAL A 602 14.71 -41.03 -7.88
CA VAL A 602 16.00 -40.55 -8.39
C VAL A 602 15.84 -39.92 -9.78
N ASP A 603 15.06 -40.54 -10.66
CA ASP A 603 14.76 -39.97 -11.97
C ASP A 603 14.00 -38.63 -11.85
N ALA A 604 12.98 -38.58 -11.00
CA ALA A 604 12.25 -37.34 -10.72
C ALA A 604 13.17 -36.26 -10.12
N LEU A 605 14.10 -36.64 -9.24
CA LEU A 605 15.05 -35.73 -8.58
C LEU A 605 16.00 -35.09 -9.60
N ARG A 606 16.49 -35.87 -10.56
CA ARG A 606 17.31 -35.36 -11.67
C ARG A 606 16.54 -34.31 -12.47
N VAL A 607 15.29 -34.62 -12.85
CA VAL A 607 14.45 -33.72 -13.64
C VAL A 607 14.17 -32.40 -12.91
N VAL A 608 13.91 -32.41 -11.60
CA VAL A 608 13.64 -31.16 -10.85
C VAL A 608 14.89 -30.35 -10.52
N ARG A 609 16.06 -31.00 -10.41
CA ARG A 609 17.35 -30.31 -10.26
C ARG A 609 17.74 -29.57 -11.53
N ASP A 610 17.49 -30.15 -12.70
CA ASP A 610 17.73 -29.51 -13.99
C ASP A 610 16.82 -28.26 -14.20
N LEU A 611 15.70 -28.17 -13.48
CA LEU A 611 14.79 -27.01 -13.48
C LEU A 611 15.19 -25.88 -12.51
N ASP A 612 16.23 -26.08 -11.69
CA ASP A 612 16.63 -25.18 -10.60
C ASP A 612 15.44 -24.74 -9.71
N SER A 613 14.62 -25.72 -9.29
CA SER A 613 13.45 -25.47 -8.44
C SER A 613 13.66 -26.02 -7.03
N PRO A 614 14.05 -25.17 -6.04
CA PRO A 614 14.30 -25.60 -4.67
C PRO A 614 13.10 -26.28 -4.02
N TYR A 615 11.88 -25.79 -4.28
CA TYR A 615 10.65 -26.32 -3.67
C TYR A 615 10.35 -27.75 -4.14
N TYR A 616 10.36 -28.00 -5.46
CA TYR A 616 10.07 -29.34 -5.99
C TYR A 616 11.22 -30.31 -5.71
N THR A 617 12.47 -29.82 -5.67
CA THR A 617 13.62 -30.61 -5.23
C THR A 617 13.42 -31.09 -3.78
N ALA A 618 12.96 -30.21 -2.88
CA ALA A 618 12.66 -30.57 -1.50
C ALA A 618 11.51 -31.59 -1.39
N GLU A 619 10.45 -31.47 -2.20
CA GLU A 619 9.33 -32.43 -2.22
C GLU A 619 9.82 -33.84 -2.64
N VAL A 620 10.60 -33.94 -3.71
CA VAL A 620 11.13 -35.23 -4.19
C VAL A 620 12.11 -35.83 -3.19
N LEU A 621 13.01 -35.03 -2.60
CA LEU A 621 13.95 -35.47 -1.57
C LEU A 621 13.24 -35.97 -0.32
N SER A 622 12.14 -35.33 0.09
CA SER A 622 11.34 -35.78 1.23
C SER A 622 10.74 -37.17 0.96
N ALA A 623 10.18 -37.37 -0.23
CA ALA A 623 9.62 -38.65 -0.64
C ALA A 623 10.71 -39.73 -0.79
N LEU A 624 11.88 -39.40 -1.33
CA LEU A 624 13.03 -40.30 -1.43
C LEU A 624 13.54 -40.69 -0.05
N GLY A 625 13.68 -39.74 0.86
CA GLY A 625 14.12 -40.00 2.22
C GLY A 625 13.17 -40.92 2.99
N GLN A 626 11.84 -40.75 2.78
CA GLN A 626 10.84 -41.66 3.34
C GLN A 626 10.92 -43.06 2.73
N ALA A 627 11.08 -43.17 1.41
CA ALA A 627 11.18 -44.46 0.72
C ALA A 627 12.44 -45.25 1.14
N GLU A 628 13.58 -44.57 1.33
CA GLU A 628 14.82 -45.19 1.82
C GLU A 628 14.70 -45.67 3.26
N ARG A 629 14.00 -44.91 4.13
CA ARG A 629 13.69 -45.35 5.49
C ARG A 629 12.81 -46.60 5.50
N GLU A 630 11.76 -46.63 4.68
CA GLU A 630 10.89 -47.80 4.53
C GLU A 630 11.66 -49.03 3.99
N ALA A 631 12.71 -48.81 3.20
CA ALA A 631 13.60 -49.84 2.68
C ALA A 631 14.69 -50.30 3.68
N GLY A 632 14.79 -49.67 4.85
CA GLY A 632 15.83 -49.94 5.85
C GLY A 632 17.17 -49.22 5.64
N HIS A 633 17.27 -48.30 4.67
CA HIS A 633 18.46 -47.50 4.40
C HIS A 633 18.44 -46.18 5.19
N GLU A 634 18.50 -46.28 6.52
CA GLU A 634 18.28 -45.15 7.45
C GLU A 634 19.28 -43.98 7.26
N GLU A 635 20.52 -44.25 6.86
CA GLU A 635 21.53 -43.21 6.63
C GLU A 635 21.24 -42.38 5.38
N ASP A 636 20.93 -43.04 4.26
CA ASP A 636 20.52 -42.38 3.02
C ASP A 636 19.19 -41.63 3.20
N GLY A 637 18.24 -42.24 3.93
CA GLY A 637 16.96 -41.62 4.28
C GLY A 637 17.10 -40.33 5.09
N ARG A 638 18.00 -40.32 6.08
CA ARG A 638 18.32 -39.12 6.86
C ARG A 638 19.02 -38.05 6.02
N ARG A 639 19.96 -38.43 5.14
CA ARG A 639 20.66 -37.48 4.26
C ARG A 639 19.68 -36.72 3.35
N HIS A 640 18.78 -37.42 2.66
CA HIS A 640 17.83 -36.79 1.75
C HIS A 640 16.82 -35.88 2.50
N ARG A 641 16.34 -36.29 3.68
CA ARG A 641 15.47 -35.45 4.52
C ARG A 641 16.17 -34.20 5.05
N ALA A 642 17.44 -34.30 5.42
CA ALA A 642 18.23 -33.14 5.84
C ALA A 642 18.40 -32.12 4.69
N GLU A 643 18.69 -32.58 3.47
CA GLU A 643 18.78 -31.72 2.28
C GLU A 643 17.43 -31.06 1.95
N ALA A 644 16.32 -31.83 2.00
CA ALA A 644 14.97 -31.29 1.82
C ALA A 644 14.63 -30.20 2.84
N ARG A 645 14.99 -30.42 4.12
CA ARG A 645 14.77 -29.46 5.20
C ARG A 645 15.55 -28.17 4.97
N GLU A 646 16.80 -28.24 4.55
CA GLU A 646 17.61 -27.05 4.26
C GLU A 646 16.98 -26.20 3.14
N LEU A 647 16.46 -26.84 2.10
CA LEU A 647 15.74 -26.18 1.02
C LEU A 647 14.44 -25.53 1.51
N TYR A 648 13.65 -26.21 2.34
CA TYR A 648 12.43 -25.63 2.92
C TYR A 648 12.73 -24.45 3.86
N LEU A 649 13.81 -24.50 4.65
CA LEU A 649 14.25 -23.37 5.49
C LEU A 649 14.61 -22.15 4.66
N ARG A 650 15.36 -22.33 3.56
CA ARG A 650 15.69 -21.24 2.63
C ARG A 650 14.44 -20.62 1.98
N LEU A 651 13.38 -21.40 1.83
CA LEU A 651 12.09 -20.95 1.29
C LEU A 651 11.14 -20.38 2.35
N GLY A 652 11.46 -20.49 3.63
CA GLY A 652 10.56 -20.12 4.73
C GLY A 652 9.31 -21.00 4.80
N ASP A 653 9.39 -22.26 4.35
CA ASP A 653 8.26 -23.19 4.30
C ASP A 653 8.13 -23.97 5.62
N PRO A 654 6.93 -24.04 6.25
CA PRO A 654 6.73 -24.70 7.54
C PRO A 654 7.00 -26.21 7.51
N ARG A 655 7.07 -26.85 6.32
CA ARG A 655 7.47 -28.26 6.19
C ARG A 655 8.88 -28.54 6.68
N ALA A 656 9.74 -27.53 6.82
CA ALA A 656 11.03 -27.67 7.47
C ALA A 656 10.92 -28.17 8.92
N ASP A 657 9.89 -27.74 9.64
CA ASP A 657 9.64 -28.11 11.02
C ASP A 657 8.98 -29.50 11.12
N GLU A 658 8.13 -29.86 10.15
CA GLU A 658 7.53 -31.20 10.04
C GLU A 658 8.61 -32.29 9.86
N ILE A 659 9.59 -32.05 8.98
CA ILE A 659 10.72 -32.96 8.77
C ILE A 659 11.56 -33.06 10.06
N ALA A 660 11.80 -31.93 10.74
CA ALA A 660 12.55 -31.91 12.00
C ALA A 660 11.85 -32.70 13.11
N ALA A 661 10.52 -32.59 13.21
CA ALA A 661 9.71 -33.32 14.18
C ALA A 661 9.74 -34.83 13.91
N ALA A 662 9.74 -35.24 12.64
CA ALA A 662 9.83 -36.65 12.23
C ALA A 662 11.21 -37.29 12.47
N ASP A 663 12.27 -36.47 12.56
CA ASP A 663 13.67 -36.89 12.81
C ASP A 663 14.13 -36.73 14.27
N GLY A 664 13.26 -36.22 15.14
CA GLY A 664 13.57 -36.04 16.57
C GLY A 664 13.68 -37.37 17.33
N PRO A 665 14.39 -37.40 18.48
CA PRO A 665 14.69 -38.61 19.26
C PRO A 665 13.47 -39.35 19.85
N GLY A 666 12.24 -38.87 19.64
CA GLY A 666 10.99 -39.50 20.08
C GLY A 666 10.31 -40.40 19.04
N ALA A 667 10.68 -40.35 17.76
CA ALA A 667 9.99 -41.10 16.70
C ALA A 667 10.36 -42.59 16.64
N ALA A 668 11.52 -42.99 17.15
CA ALA A 668 11.99 -44.38 17.14
C ALA A 668 11.40 -45.25 18.27
N ALA A 669 10.67 -44.67 19.22
CA ALA A 669 10.14 -45.37 20.40
C ALA A 669 8.70 -45.89 20.26
N GLY A 670 8.02 -45.60 19.14
CA GLY A 670 6.58 -45.86 18.98
C GLY A 670 6.15 -47.17 18.30
N GLU A 671 7.06 -47.93 17.69
CA GLU A 671 6.69 -49.11 16.87
C GLU A 671 7.18 -50.46 17.43
N HIS A 672 7.75 -50.52 18.63
CA HIS A 672 8.31 -51.76 19.21
C HIS A 672 7.79 -52.13 20.62
N GLY A 673 6.57 -51.70 20.98
CA GLY A 673 5.93 -52.14 22.21
C GLY A 673 4.43 -52.24 22.04
N ASP A 674 3.92 -53.39 21.61
CA ASP A 674 3.05 -54.23 22.46
C ASP A 674 2.58 -55.48 21.68
N ARG A 675 3.44 -56.50 21.64
CA ARG A 675 3.05 -57.90 21.42
C ARG A 675 4.04 -58.77 22.18
N ASP A 676 3.84 -58.92 23.49
CA ASP A 676 3.92 -60.29 24.02
C ASP A 676 3.14 -60.54 25.30
N LEU A 677 2.66 -61.78 25.35
CA LEU A 677 1.72 -62.37 26.28
C LEU A 677 2.25 -62.46 27.71
N GLY A 678 1.36 -62.27 28.69
CA GLY A 678 1.61 -62.61 30.09
C GLY A 678 0.36 -63.12 30.80
N SER A 679 0.10 -64.42 30.66
CA SER A 679 -0.79 -65.22 31.48
C SER A 679 -0.41 -65.20 32.98
N GLY A 680 -1.40 -65.24 33.89
CA GLY A 680 -1.23 -65.95 35.18
C GLY A 680 -1.78 -65.31 36.45
N SER A 681 -2.97 -65.77 36.86
CA SER A 681 -3.53 -65.88 38.23
C SER A 681 -3.53 -64.68 39.18
N ARG A 682 -4.74 -64.22 39.54
CA ARG A 682 -5.49 -64.70 40.70
C ARG A 682 -6.97 -64.40 40.55
#